data_AF-A0A957KDD2-F1
#
_entry.id   AF-A0A957KDD2-F1
#
_cell.length_a   1.000
_cell.length_b   1.000
_cell.length_c   1.000
_cell.angle_alpha   90.00
_cell.angle_beta   90.00
_cell.angle_gamma   90.00
#
_symmetry.space_group_name_H-M   'P 1'
#
loop_
_entity.id
_entity.type
_entity.pdbx_description
1 polymer ?
#
loop_
_entity_poly.entity_id
_entity_poly.type
_entity_poly.pdbx_seq_one_letter_code
_entity_poly.pdbx_strand_id
1 'polypeptide(L)'
;MMKNKTTLLLFLALLFSLVACNATDVNEGGSETATTVPTEPTKSPTETAAETPFELTDDLLKNMSYQGIFDEPVTLADGLYEGEPFVEGGASKPTVTLFPMTALGDLNNNGVDDAAVLLVENSGGTGSFVYLAAVLNSEGTPENVSTLLLGDRVSPESVMIAHGEIVVEAETHAEDDPLCCPSLKTRTTYTLQNGALITVNTEYLTERKETTVPDELLGTWYWLAFQDSADGAESNDIIVSDPSNYGLEFLVDGTAQIQADCNSGSSQLTLEDNSLTFAPGPMTLAECEPGSLYNEYLARLGDVVTYVIDDDGNLVLNLKMDAGNMIFSREARPLNTTLPLDKLNIQLDAQGVAASWNWQVVFDTPYDQSMPPGPVGLPAHIELLFDAADQAEHLPGDPILYLIPVEAYQQMWDEAGNTAVANILAHIADRTYITNMPGSVTALPFEEIGGIKDLTTQLGRAVPFGHLNETSAAQSGYRFVGRWTQDANPLTNQGLTYVYQGFTNDGRFLVSFFYPITTEALPAIEDVPQEEFDRLANDYDAYMADKTDLLNSLDSADFTPTLDALDALVASLEIAGMPLSGLLDKTWQWTGGPAQPGSSEIITIEKPQLYQVTYRSDGTIEIIADCNQASMSYELSQGGLNGSMLATPGPMTLVECGPDSHYQAFINSLEATQGYRVHPGGNELSLILPAGGGILTFVAVP
;
A
#
# COMPACT_ATOMS: atom_id res chain seq x y z
N MET A 1 39.76 -43.52 2.48
CA MET A 1 39.37 -44.47 3.55
C MET A 1 37.87 -44.32 3.77
N MET A 2 37.10 -45.43 3.71
CA MET A 2 35.68 -45.61 4.07
C MET A 2 34.66 -44.60 3.48
N LYS A 3 34.04 -44.88 2.32
CA LYS A 3 32.76 -45.62 2.12
C LYS A 3 31.53 -45.01 2.82
N ASN A 4 30.64 -44.40 2.04
CA ASN A 4 29.26 -44.90 1.97
C ASN A 4 28.62 -44.63 0.60
N LYS A 5 28.18 -45.73 -0.02
CA LYS A 5 27.33 -45.79 -1.22
C LYS A 5 25.96 -46.22 -0.73
N THR A 6 24.88 -45.59 -1.19
CA THR A 6 23.64 -46.33 -1.50
C THR A 6 22.88 -45.62 -2.62
N THR A 7 22.59 -46.39 -3.66
CA THR A 7 21.89 -46.10 -4.91
C THR A 7 20.46 -46.62 -4.78
N LEU A 8 19.43 -45.98 -5.36
CA LEU A 8 18.47 -46.68 -6.25
C LEU A 8 17.52 -45.75 -7.05
N LEU A 9 17.37 -46.11 -8.32
CA LEU A 9 16.55 -45.55 -9.41
C LEU A 9 15.05 -45.94 -9.36
N LEU A 10 14.25 -45.12 -10.06
CA LEU A 10 13.05 -45.40 -10.90
C LEU A 10 12.38 -46.80 -10.89
N PHE A 11 11.03 -46.85 -10.93
CA PHE A 11 10.26 -47.34 -12.10
C PHE A 11 8.72 -47.19 -11.97
N LEU A 12 8.13 -46.98 -13.16
CA LEU A 12 6.74 -46.87 -13.64
C LEU A 12 5.85 -48.14 -13.44
N ALA A 13 4.50 -48.02 -13.33
CA ALA A 13 3.51 -48.81 -14.11
C ALA A 13 2.01 -48.62 -13.71
N LEU A 14 1.16 -48.59 -14.76
CA LEU A 14 -0.31 -48.58 -14.90
C LEU A 14 -1.11 -49.64 -14.10
N LEU A 15 -2.43 -49.40 -13.90
CA LEU A 15 -3.52 -50.27 -14.41
C LEU A 15 -4.97 -49.71 -14.29
N PHE A 16 -5.72 -49.90 -15.37
CA PHE A 16 -7.17 -49.68 -15.61
C PHE A 16 -8.03 -50.79 -14.96
N SER A 17 -9.29 -50.51 -14.58
CA SER A 17 -10.44 -51.40 -14.86
C SER A 17 -11.82 -50.75 -14.58
N LEU A 18 -12.73 -50.87 -15.56
CA LEU A 18 -14.19 -50.76 -15.45
C LEU A 18 -14.79 -52.09 -14.92
N VAL A 19 -16.01 -52.04 -14.36
CA VAL A 19 -17.19 -52.97 -14.46
C VAL A 19 -18.16 -52.55 -13.33
N ALA A 20 -19.32 -51.91 -13.56
CA ALA A 20 -20.62 -52.36 -14.09
C ALA A 20 -21.52 -53.19 -13.14
N CYS A 21 -22.74 -52.65 -12.95
CA CYS A 21 -24.06 -53.28 -12.88
C CYS A 21 -24.68 -53.88 -11.59
N ASN A 22 -25.98 -53.55 -11.49
CA ASN A 22 -27.15 -54.18 -10.84
C ASN A 22 -27.39 -53.92 -9.34
N ALA A 23 -28.49 -53.29 -8.90
CA ALA A 23 -29.94 -53.39 -9.18
C ALA A 23 -30.71 -54.32 -8.22
N THR A 24 -31.95 -53.91 -7.96
CA THR A 24 -33.09 -54.56 -7.26
C THR A 24 -33.10 -54.44 -5.73
N ASP A 25 -34.20 -54.25 -5.01
CA ASP A 25 -35.62 -53.90 -5.23
C ASP A 25 -36.23 -54.07 -3.82
N VAL A 26 -37.15 -53.20 -3.35
CA VAL A 26 -38.45 -53.65 -2.80
C VAL A 26 -39.47 -52.54 -3.01
N ASN A 27 -40.53 -52.95 -3.67
CA ASN A 27 -41.73 -52.25 -4.07
C ASN A 27 -42.89 -52.86 -3.27
N GLU A 28 -43.80 -52.05 -2.72
CA GLU A 28 -45.20 -52.39 -2.45
C GLU A 28 -45.97 -51.06 -2.54
N GLY A 29 -47.05 -50.89 -3.29
CA GLY A 29 -47.86 -51.85 -4.02
C GLY A 29 -49.31 -51.36 -4.00
N GLY A 30 -49.89 -51.19 -5.19
CA GLY A 30 -51.33 -51.20 -5.44
C GLY A 30 -51.99 -49.84 -5.71
N SER A 31 -52.86 -49.68 -6.70
CA SER A 31 -53.39 -50.60 -7.72
C SER A 31 -54.25 -49.75 -8.69
N GLU A 32 -54.03 -49.94 -9.99
CA GLU A 32 -55.01 -50.11 -11.09
C GLU A 32 -56.31 -49.27 -11.13
N THR A 33 -56.86 -48.82 -12.26
CA THR A 33 -56.60 -48.97 -13.71
C THR A 33 -57.55 -48.04 -14.49
N ALA A 34 -57.22 -47.85 -15.77
CA ALA A 34 -58.11 -47.75 -16.93
C ALA A 34 -58.85 -46.43 -17.22
N THR A 35 -58.14 -45.64 -18.04
CA THR A 35 -58.55 -45.02 -19.31
C THR A 35 -59.92 -45.42 -19.88
N THR A 36 -60.75 -44.44 -20.24
CA THR A 36 -61.31 -44.25 -21.61
C THR A 36 -62.08 -42.91 -21.71
N VAL A 37 -61.77 -42.18 -22.78
CA VAL A 37 -62.45 -40.97 -23.36
C VAL A 37 -63.80 -41.44 -23.97
N PRO A 38 -64.88 -40.65 -24.25
CA PRO A 38 -64.90 -39.21 -24.62
C PRO A 38 -66.20 -38.40 -24.25
N THR A 39 -66.30 -37.21 -24.84
CA THR A 39 -67.50 -36.40 -25.23
C THR A 39 -68.06 -35.33 -24.30
N GLU A 40 -68.02 -34.11 -24.82
CA GLU A 40 -68.82 -32.93 -24.46
C GLU A 40 -70.24 -33.05 -25.06
N PRO A 41 -71.29 -32.63 -24.31
CA PRO A 41 -72.25 -31.73 -24.93
C PRO A 41 -72.77 -30.60 -24.02
N THR A 42 -72.90 -29.45 -24.69
CA THR A 42 -73.70 -28.22 -24.54
C THR A 42 -74.92 -28.16 -23.58
N LYS A 43 -74.84 -27.17 -22.65
CA LYS A 43 -75.81 -26.19 -22.06
C LYS A 43 -77.23 -26.55 -21.49
N SER A 44 -77.38 -26.15 -20.20
CA SER A 44 -78.47 -25.43 -19.47
C SER A 44 -79.81 -26.13 -19.14
N PRO A 45 -80.46 -25.85 -17.96
CA PRO A 45 -80.65 -24.51 -17.37
C PRO A 45 -80.36 -24.33 -15.85
N THR A 46 -79.97 -23.09 -15.52
CA THR A 46 -80.31 -22.28 -14.33
C THR A 46 -80.50 -22.96 -12.97
N GLU A 47 -79.52 -22.76 -12.07
CA GLU A 47 -79.78 -22.64 -10.63
C GLU A 47 -78.93 -21.49 -10.05
N THR A 48 -79.67 -20.49 -9.59
CA THR A 48 -79.40 -19.31 -8.75
C THR A 48 -78.02 -19.18 -8.08
N ALA A 49 -77.42 -18.01 -8.29
CA ALA A 49 -76.23 -17.48 -7.64
C ALA A 49 -76.27 -17.54 -6.11
N ALA A 50 -75.13 -17.94 -5.52
CA ALA A 50 -74.72 -17.54 -4.20
C ALA A 50 -73.49 -16.62 -4.37
N GLU A 51 -73.67 -15.33 -4.08
CA GLU A 51 -72.63 -14.30 -4.10
C GLU A 51 -71.60 -14.56 -2.99
N THR A 52 -70.32 -14.70 -3.36
CA THR A 52 -69.17 -14.51 -2.45
C THR A 52 -68.91 -13.01 -2.36
N PRO A 53 -69.22 -12.30 -1.25
CA PRO A 53 -69.47 -10.86 -1.35
C PRO A 53 -68.22 -9.95 -1.36
N PHE A 54 -67.00 -10.49 -1.32
CA PHE A 54 -65.82 -9.69 -0.96
C PHE A 54 -64.54 -10.01 -1.74
N GLU A 55 -64.60 -10.72 -2.87
CA GLU A 55 -63.41 -11.00 -3.70
C GLU A 55 -63.21 -9.91 -4.78
N LEU A 56 -61.95 -9.54 -5.04
CA LEU A 56 -61.62 -8.70 -6.19
C LEU A 56 -61.83 -9.50 -7.48
N THR A 57 -62.55 -8.92 -8.43
CA THR A 57 -62.78 -9.51 -9.74
C THR A 57 -61.93 -8.80 -10.80
N ASP A 58 -61.61 -9.52 -11.87
CA ASP A 58 -60.94 -8.95 -13.04
C ASP A 58 -61.73 -7.77 -13.64
N ASP A 59 -63.06 -7.84 -13.62
CA ASP A 59 -63.94 -6.74 -14.04
C ASP A 59 -63.76 -5.47 -13.19
N LEU A 60 -63.52 -5.62 -11.88
CA LEU A 60 -63.25 -4.49 -10.99
C LEU A 60 -61.89 -3.86 -11.30
N LEU A 61 -60.84 -4.68 -11.48
CA LEU A 61 -59.48 -4.22 -11.80
C LEU A 61 -59.43 -3.54 -13.18
N LYS A 62 -60.21 -4.01 -14.15
CA LYS A 62 -60.34 -3.39 -15.48
C LYS A 62 -61.08 -2.06 -15.50
N ASN A 63 -61.80 -1.71 -14.43
CA ASN A 63 -62.66 -0.52 -14.39
C ASN A 63 -62.36 0.43 -13.21
N MET A 64 -61.24 0.23 -12.50
CA MET A 64 -60.83 1.08 -11.38
C MET A 64 -59.84 2.18 -11.81
N SER A 65 -59.53 3.07 -10.85
CA SER A 65 -58.51 4.10 -11.00
C SER A 65 -57.16 3.65 -10.42
N TYR A 66 -56.09 3.87 -11.18
CA TYR A 66 -54.71 3.67 -10.76
C TYR A 66 -53.98 5.00 -10.65
N GLN A 67 -53.18 5.19 -9.62
CA GLN A 67 -52.39 6.38 -9.37
C GLN A 67 -50.89 6.10 -9.57
N GLY A 68 -50.08 7.15 -9.75
CA GLY A 68 -48.62 7.03 -9.84
C GLY A 68 -48.06 6.68 -11.23
N ILE A 69 -48.91 6.70 -12.27
CA ILE A 69 -48.50 6.53 -13.68
C ILE A 69 -48.34 7.90 -14.36
N PHE A 70 -49.28 8.80 -14.11
CA PHE A 70 -49.25 10.21 -14.46
C PHE A 70 -49.54 11.07 -13.22
N ASP A 71 -49.49 12.40 -13.36
CA ASP A 71 -49.84 13.35 -12.28
C ASP A 71 -51.27 13.16 -11.77
N GLU A 72 -52.20 12.83 -12.66
CA GLU A 72 -53.60 12.56 -12.34
C GLU A 72 -53.90 11.05 -12.38
N PRO A 73 -54.80 10.53 -11.51
CA PRO A 73 -55.21 9.14 -11.54
C PRO A 73 -55.81 8.71 -12.88
N VAL A 74 -55.40 7.54 -13.35
CA VAL A 74 -55.82 6.91 -14.59
C VAL A 74 -56.99 5.97 -14.31
N THR A 75 -58.18 6.29 -14.83
CA THR A 75 -59.34 5.40 -14.73
C THR A 75 -59.44 4.52 -15.95
N LEU A 76 -59.29 3.21 -15.78
CA LEU A 76 -59.46 2.26 -16.87
C LEU A 76 -60.94 2.05 -17.17
N ALA A 77 -61.25 1.83 -18.45
CA ALA A 77 -62.53 1.31 -18.92
C ALA A 77 -62.25 0.03 -19.71
N ASP A 78 -62.77 -1.10 -19.24
CA ASP A 78 -62.48 -2.42 -19.80
C ASP A 78 -60.97 -2.70 -20.00
N GLY A 79 -60.14 -2.22 -19.07
CA GLY A 79 -58.69 -2.43 -19.04
C GLY A 79 -57.89 -1.43 -19.87
N LEU A 80 -58.52 -0.41 -20.46
CA LEU A 80 -57.85 0.62 -21.26
C LEU A 80 -58.18 2.02 -20.76
N TYR A 81 -57.17 2.86 -20.68
CA TYR A 81 -57.30 4.31 -20.62
C TYR A 81 -56.66 4.94 -21.85
N GLU A 82 -57.32 5.95 -22.41
CA GLU A 82 -56.81 6.81 -23.47
C GLU A 82 -56.97 8.28 -23.01
N GLY A 83 -55.86 8.98 -22.85
CA GLY A 83 -55.86 10.39 -22.45
C GLY A 83 -55.97 11.36 -23.62
N GLU A 84 -55.96 12.65 -23.32
CA GLU A 84 -55.80 13.68 -24.35
C GLU A 84 -54.34 13.76 -24.82
N PRO A 85 -54.08 14.15 -26.09
CA PRO A 85 -52.71 14.35 -26.56
C PRO A 85 -51.96 15.36 -25.68
N PHE A 86 -50.70 15.07 -25.34
CA PHE A 86 -49.87 15.98 -24.53
C PHE A 86 -49.62 17.34 -25.18
N VAL A 87 -49.83 17.46 -26.49
CA VAL A 87 -49.71 18.70 -27.25
C VAL A 87 -51.02 18.96 -27.98
N GLU A 88 -51.53 20.19 -27.90
CA GLU A 88 -52.74 20.61 -28.60
C GLU A 88 -52.60 20.37 -30.11
N GLY A 89 -53.44 19.49 -30.68
CA GLY A 89 -53.38 19.06 -32.08
C GLY A 89 -52.43 17.89 -32.37
N GLY A 90 -51.82 17.28 -31.35
CA GLY A 90 -51.01 16.07 -31.47
C GLY A 90 -51.83 14.84 -31.91
N ALA A 91 -51.23 13.98 -32.73
CA ALA A 91 -51.87 12.75 -33.19
C ALA A 91 -51.77 11.60 -32.18
N SER A 92 -50.77 11.64 -31.29
CA SER A 92 -50.54 10.59 -30.30
C SER A 92 -51.22 10.92 -28.98
N LYS A 93 -52.03 9.99 -28.49
CA LYS A 93 -52.65 10.04 -27.17
C LYS A 93 -51.96 9.05 -26.25
N PRO A 94 -51.69 9.41 -24.98
CA PRO A 94 -51.18 8.45 -24.01
C PRO A 94 -52.22 7.36 -23.77
N THR A 95 -51.77 6.11 -23.78
CA THR A 95 -52.60 4.98 -23.37
C THR A 95 -51.99 4.27 -22.18
N VAL A 96 -52.86 3.74 -21.31
CA VAL A 96 -52.47 2.81 -20.25
C VAL A 96 -53.36 1.58 -20.39
N THR A 97 -52.74 0.41 -20.51
CA THR A 97 -53.46 -0.86 -20.69
C THR A 97 -53.13 -1.81 -19.55
N LEU A 98 -54.16 -2.46 -18.99
CA LEU A 98 -53.99 -3.56 -18.07
C LEU A 98 -53.38 -4.76 -18.81
N PHE A 99 -52.17 -5.15 -18.41
CA PHE A 99 -51.52 -6.33 -18.95
C PHE A 99 -52.29 -7.58 -18.51
N PRO A 100 -52.42 -8.63 -19.34
CA PRO A 100 -53.25 -9.80 -19.05
C PRO A 100 -52.56 -10.78 -18.06
N MET A 101 -52.03 -10.24 -16.96
CA MET A 101 -51.44 -10.98 -15.85
C MET A 101 -51.83 -10.27 -14.54
N THR A 102 -52.61 -10.98 -13.73
CA THR A 102 -53.07 -10.53 -12.41
C THR A 102 -52.70 -11.60 -11.40
N ALA A 103 -52.06 -11.20 -10.31
CA ALA A 103 -51.88 -12.04 -9.15
C ALA A 103 -52.93 -11.70 -8.09
N LEU A 104 -53.50 -12.74 -7.47
CA LEU A 104 -54.36 -12.62 -6.30
C LEU A 104 -53.69 -13.30 -5.11
N GLY A 105 -53.81 -12.69 -3.94
CA GLY A 105 -53.31 -13.24 -2.68
C GLY A 105 -53.29 -12.18 -1.58
N ASP A 106 -53.24 -12.62 -0.33
CA ASP A 106 -53.20 -11.74 0.84
C ASP A 106 -51.84 -11.00 0.93
N LEU A 107 -51.83 -9.70 0.60
CA LEU A 107 -50.62 -8.87 0.54
C LEU A 107 -50.39 -8.13 1.87
N ASN A 108 -51.47 -7.73 2.55
CA ASN A 108 -51.41 -6.98 3.81
C ASN A 108 -51.62 -7.85 5.07
N ASN A 109 -51.75 -9.16 4.89
CA ASN A 109 -52.00 -10.17 5.94
C ASN A 109 -53.33 -9.96 6.70
N ASN A 110 -54.37 -9.47 6.03
CA ASN A 110 -55.70 -9.27 6.63
C ASN A 110 -56.63 -10.49 6.46
N GLY A 111 -56.18 -11.55 5.77
CA GLY A 111 -56.92 -12.77 5.50
C GLY A 111 -57.87 -12.70 4.30
N VAL A 112 -57.78 -11.64 3.48
CA VAL A 112 -58.55 -11.43 2.25
C VAL A 112 -57.58 -11.26 1.08
N ASP A 113 -57.88 -11.89 -0.06
CA ASP A 113 -57.04 -11.75 -1.25
C ASP A 113 -57.06 -10.31 -1.78
N ASP A 114 -55.87 -9.73 -1.85
CA ASP A 114 -55.52 -8.49 -2.54
C ASP A 114 -55.10 -8.82 -3.99
N ALA A 115 -54.75 -7.80 -4.78
CA ALA A 115 -54.28 -7.98 -6.16
C ALA A 115 -52.96 -7.26 -6.46
N ALA A 116 -52.17 -7.85 -7.35
CA ALA A 116 -51.05 -7.18 -8.00
C ALA A 116 -51.24 -7.29 -9.51
N VAL A 117 -51.20 -6.14 -10.19
CA VAL A 117 -51.44 -6.04 -11.63
C VAL A 117 -50.29 -5.32 -12.32
N LEU A 118 -50.14 -5.59 -13.62
CA LEU A 118 -49.17 -4.94 -14.47
C LEU A 118 -49.88 -3.97 -15.43
N LEU A 119 -49.34 -2.77 -15.57
CA LEU A 119 -49.89 -1.71 -16.44
C LEU A 119 -48.84 -1.32 -17.46
N VAL A 120 -49.24 -1.24 -18.73
CA VAL A 120 -48.36 -0.82 -19.82
C VAL A 120 -48.78 0.54 -20.32
N GLU A 121 -47.85 1.49 -20.25
CA GLU A 121 -48.05 2.89 -20.64
C GLU A 121 -47.33 3.19 -21.95
N ASN A 122 -48.03 3.87 -22.86
CA ASN A 122 -47.51 4.33 -24.14
C ASN A 122 -47.91 5.79 -24.41
N SER A 123 -47.00 6.72 -24.20
CA SER A 123 -47.21 8.17 -24.35
C SER A 123 -46.98 8.73 -25.77
N GLY A 124 -46.86 7.88 -26.80
CA GLY A 124 -46.75 8.31 -28.19
C GLY A 124 -45.33 8.54 -28.73
N GLY A 125 -44.29 8.21 -27.96
CA GLY A 125 -42.90 8.08 -28.41
C GLY A 125 -42.57 6.66 -28.91
N THR A 126 -41.31 6.24 -28.81
CA THR A 126 -40.90 4.85 -29.10
C THR A 126 -40.95 3.93 -27.88
N GLY A 127 -40.87 4.46 -26.65
CA GLY A 127 -40.86 3.70 -25.39
C GLY A 127 -42.21 3.13 -24.98
N SER A 128 -42.18 2.04 -24.20
CA SER A 128 -43.33 1.31 -23.65
C SER A 128 -43.01 0.94 -22.21
N PHE A 129 -43.56 1.67 -21.24
CA PHE A 129 -43.17 1.52 -19.84
C PHE A 129 -44.11 0.56 -19.10
N VAL A 130 -43.54 -0.36 -18.33
CA VAL A 130 -44.30 -1.33 -17.54
C VAL A 130 -44.28 -0.96 -16.07
N TYR A 131 -45.43 -0.94 -15.43
CA TYR A 131 -45.62 -0.62 -14.02
C TYR A 131 -46.22 -1.81 -13.28
N LEU A 132 -45.80 -2.01 -12.03
CA LEU A 132 -46.43 -2.91 -11.06
C LEU A 132 -47.32 -2.09 -10.12
N ALA A 133 -48.60 -2.44 -10.02
CA ALA A 133 -49.55 -1.80 -9.11
C ALA A 133 -50.08 -2.79 -8.06
N ALA A 134 -49.98 -2.41 -6.79
CA ALA A 134 -50.60 -3.11 -5.67
C ALA A 134 -52.00 -2.55 -5.40
N VAL A 135 -52.98 -3.44 -5.27
CA VAL A 135 -54.38 -3.13 -5.05
C VAL A 135 -54.85 -3.89 -3.82
N LEU A 136 -55.19 -3.16 -2.75
CA LEU A 136 -55.76 -3.77 -1.55
C LEU A 136 -57.26 -3.98 -1.70
N ASN A 137 -57.75 -5.06 -1.11
CA ASN A 137 -59.16 -5.38 -1.06
C ASN A 137 -59.78 -4.88 0.24
N SER A 138 -60.58 -3.81 0.15
CA SER A 138 -61.34 -3.25 1.26
C SER A 138 -62.81 -3.69 1.16
N GLU A 139 -63.10 -4.89 1.69
CA GLU A 139 -64.44 -5.50 1.67
C GLU A 139 -65.07 -5.53 0.25
N GLY A 140 -64.33 -6.06 -0.73
CA GLY A 140 -64.76 -6.16 -2.13
C GLY A 140 -64.55 -4.87 -2.95
N THR A 141 -64.03 -3.80 -2.33
CA THR A 141 -63.69 -2.56 -3.02
C THR A 141 -62.18 -2.51 -3.29
N PRO A 142 -61.73 -2.44 -4.56
CA PRO A 142 -60.31 -2.33 -4.87
C PRO A 142 -59.77 -0.93 -4.58
N GLU A 143 -58.65 -0.85 -3.88
CA GLU A 143 -57.91 0.38 -3.61
C GLU A 143 -56.47 0.26 -4.12
N ASN A 144 -56.08 1.05 -5.13
CA ASN A 144 -54.68 1.10 -5.56
C ASN A 144 -53.84 1.89 -4.56
N VAL A 145 -53.00 1.19 -3.80
CA VAL A 145 -52.20 1.80 -2.72
C VAL A 145 -50.80 2.19 -3.16
N SER A 146 -50.22 1.51 -4.16
CA SER A 146 -48.89 1.80 -4.67
C SER A 146 -48.75 1.39 -6.13
N THR A 147 -47.97 2.16 -6.89
CA THR A 147 -47.58 1.83 -8.27
C THR A 147 -46.10 2.13 -8.44
N LEU A 148 -45.35 1.17 -9.00
CA LEU A 148 -43.90 1.23 -9.18
C LEU A 148 -43.53 0.99 -10.65
N LEU A 149 -42.67 1.82 -11.21
CA LEU A 149 -42.14 1.60 -12.56
C LEU A 149 -41.15 0.43 -12.56
N LEU A 150 -41.38 -0.57 -13.42
CA LEU A 150 -40.45 -1.68 -13.65
C LEU A 150 -39.40 -1.34 -14.71
N GLY A 151 -39.75 -0.54 -15.73
CA GLY A 151 -38.81 -0.07 -16.76
C GLY A 151 -39.43 0.08 -18.16
N ASP A 152 -38.60 0.43 -19.15
CA ASP A 152 -38.96 0.47 -20.58
C ASP A 152 -38.86 -0.95 -21.18
N ARG A 153 -39.87 -1.36 -21.95
CA ARG A 153 -39.99 -2.65 -22.67
C ARG A 153 -39.72 -3.91 -21.84
N VAL A 154 -39.91 -3.83 -20.52
CA VAL A 154 -39.90 -5.01 -19.65
C VAL A 154 -40.91 -6.03 -20.19
N SER A 155 -40.51 -7.30 -20.27
CA SER A 155 -41.39 -8.39 -20.73
C SER A 155 -41.71 -9.30 -19.55
N PRO A 156 -42.84 -9.09 -18.85
CA PRO A 156 -43.24 -9.92 -17.73
C PRO A 156 -43.57 -11.34 -18.17
N GLU A 157 -42.99 -12.33 -17.49
CA GLU A 157 -43.25 -13.75 -17.67
C GLU A 157 -44.23 -14.28 -16.60
N SER A 158 -44.10 -13.80 -15.36
CA SER A 158 -44.99 -14.16 -14.26
C SER A 158 -45.15 -13.03 -13.24
N VAL A 159 -46.31 -12.99 -12.58
CA VAL A 159 -46.57 -12.18 -11.38
C VAL A 159 -47.35 -13.05 -10.39
N MET A 160 -46.93 -13.07 -9.13
CA MET A 160 -47.55 -13.87 -8.07
C MET A 160 -47.56 -13.09 -6.75
N ILE A 161 -48.58 -13.34 -5.92
CA ILE A 161 -48.56 -12.95 -4.50
C ILE A 161 -48.35 -14.22 -3.68
N ALA A 162 -47.32 -14.23 -2.84
CA ALA A 162 -47.03 -15.33 -1.94
C ALA A 162 -46.44 -14.78 -0.63
N HIS A 163 -46.96 -15.24 0.51
CA HIS A 163 -46.47 -14.88 1.84
C HIS A 163 -46.41 -13.35 2.11
N GLY A 164 -47.36 -12.57 1.58
CA GLY A 164 -47.38 -11.12 1.73
C GLY A 164 -46.36 -10.36 0.85
N GLU A 165 -45.78 -11.04 -0.14
CA GLU A 165 -44.84 -10.46 -1.10
C GLU A 165 -45.34 -10.67 -2.53
N ILE A 166 -45.00 -9.74 -3.42
CA ILE A 166 -45.23 -9.86 -4.87
C ILE A 166 -43.93 -10.32 -5.52
N VAL A 167 -43.97 -11.40 -6.29
CA VAL A 167 -42.83 -11.87 -7.08
C VAL A 167 -43.14 -11.66 -8.55
N VAL A 168 -42.26 -10.95 -9.27
CA VAL A 168 -42.35 -10.72 -10.71
C VAL A 168 -41.15 -11.36 -11.38
N GLU A 169 -41.37 -12.24 -12.35
CA GLU A 169 -40.33 -12.70 -13.26
C GLU A 169 -40.49 -11.98 -14.60
N ALA A 170 -39.40 -11.43 -15.13
CA ALA A 170 -39.44 -10.66 -16.38
C ALA A 170 -38.08 -10.61 -17.08
N GLU A 171 -38.10 -10.41 -18.40
CA GLU A 171 -36.94 -9.96 -19.16
C GLU A 171 -36.83 -8.42 -19.08
N THR A 172 -35.66 -7.92 -18.68
CA THR A 172 -35.32 -6.52 -18.41
C THR A 172 -34.00 -6.15 -19.11
N HIS A 173 -33.60 -4.88 -19.10
CA HIS A 173 -32.37 -4.45 -19.74
C HIS A 173 -31.13 -4.82 -18.91
N ALA A 174 -30.16 -5.48 -19.54
CA ALA A 174 -28.77 -5.49 -19.10
C ALA A 174 -28.12 -4.12 -19.37
N GLU A 175 -26.98 -3.86 -18.73
CA GLU A 175 -26.24 -2.60 -18.88
C GLU A 175 -25.85 -2.31 -20.33
N ASP A 176 -25.50 -3.35 -21.10
CA ASP A 176 -25.11 -3.26 -22.51
C ASP A 176 -26.27 -3.43 -23.50
N ASP A 177 -27.50 -3.63 -23.03
CA ASP A 177 -28.64 -3.85 -23.93
C ASP A 177 -28.99 -2.56 -24.67
N PRO A 178 -29.16 -2.61 -26.01
CA PRO A 178 -29.82 -1.53 -26.73
C PRO A 178 -31.22 -1.30 -26.14
N LEU A 179 -31.64 -0.05 -25.97
CA LEU A 179 -32.95 0.31 -25.37
C LEU A 179 -34.17 -0.40 -26.01
N CYS A 180 -34.07 -0.89 -27.25
CA CYS A 180 -35.15 -1.63 -27.90
C CYS A 180 -35.39 -3.04 -27.34
N CYS A 181 -34.37 -3.63 -26.73
CA CYS A 181 -34.18 -5.08 -26.76
C CYS A 181 -33.59 -5.59 -25.44
N PRO A 182 -34.40 -5.68 -24.37
CA PRO A 182 -33.97 -6.27 -23.11
C PRO A 182 -33.66 -7.77 -23.26
N SER A 183 -32.62 -8.25 -22.56
CA SER A 183 -32.13 -9.63 -22.62
C SER A 183 -31.94 -10.28 -21.24
N LEU A 184 -32.00 -9.52 -20.16
CA LEU A 184 -31.70 -9.96 -18.80
C LEU A 184 -32.94 -10.53 -18.11
N LYS A 185 -32.99 -11.86 -17.91
CA LYS A 185 -34.06 -12.49 -17.12
C LYS A 185 -33.86 -12.21 -15.63
N THR A 186 -34.93 -11.80 -14.96
CA THR A 186 -34.93 -11.46 -13.53
C THR A 186 -36.11 -12.11 -12.82
N ARG A 187 -35.94 -12.37 -11.52
CA ARG A 187 -37.01 -12.59 -10.55
C ARG A 187 -36.87 -11.55 -9.46
N THR A 188 -37.80 -10.61 -9.39
CA THR A 188 -37.80 -9.57 -8.36
C THR A 188 -38.93 -9.78 -7.37
N THR A 189 -38.59 -9.74 -6.08
CA THR A 189 -39.54 -9.80 -4.96
C THR A 189 -39.77 -8.40 -4.41
N TYR A 190 -41.03 -8.05 -4.20
CA TYR A 190 -41.48 -6.77 -3.66
C TYR A 190 -42.34 -7.00 -2.41
N THR A 191 -42.24 -6.08 -1.45
CA THR A 191 -43.09 -6.05 -0.26
C THR A 191 -43.82 -4.71 -0.17
N LEU A 192 -45.04 -4.71 0.38
CA LEU A 192 -45.80 -3.49 0.62
C LEU A 192 -45.51 -2.99 2.05
N GLN A 193 -44.75 -1.91 2.17
CA GLN A 193 -44.43 -1.29 3.46
C GLN A 193 -44.87 0.19 3.48
N ASN A 194 -45.61 0.57 4.52
CA ASN A 194 -46.12 1.94 4.69
C ASN A 194 -46.87 2.49 3.45
N GLY A 195 -47.57 1.64 2.72
CA GLY A 195 -48.29 2.01 1.50
C GLY A 195 -47.42 2.17 0.25
N ALA A 196 -46.16 1.76 0.28
CA ALA A 196 -45.27 1.77 -0.89
C ALA A 196 -44.72 0.37 -1.19
N LEU A 197 -44.61 0.05 -2.48
CA LEU A 197 -43.89 -1.13 -2.94
C LEU A 197 -42.38 -0.89 -2.79
N ILE A 198 -41.72 -1.78 -2.06
CA ILE A 198 -40.26 -1.77 -1.87
C ILE A 198 -39.69 -3.06 -2.46
N THR A 199 -38.65 -2.93 -3.29
CA THR A 199 -37.89 -4.08 -3.78
C THR A 199 -37.13 -4.74 -2.64
N VAL A 200 -37.41 -6.03 -2.39
CA VAL A 200 -36.74 -6.85 -1.36
C VAL A 200 -35.47 -7.48 -1.93
N ASN A 201 -35.58 -8.09 -3.12
CA ASN A 201 -34.48 -8.77 -3.79
C ASN A 201 -34.74 -8.85 -5.30
N THR A 202 -33.67 -8.85 -6.10
CA THR A 202 -33.71 -9.18 -7.52
C THR A 202 -32.71 -10.31 -7.80
N GLU A 203 -33.21 -11.46 -8.24
CA GLU A 203 -32.40 -12.58 -8.73
C GLU A 203 -32.26 -12.48 -10.26
N TYR A 204 -31.07 -12.72 -10.80
CA TYR A 204 -30.84 -12.78 -12.25
C TYR A 204 -30.87 -14.24 -12.72
N LEU A 205 -31.78 -14.56 -13.64
CA LEU A 205 -32.13 -15.94 -14.03
C LEU A 205 -31.41 -16.43 -15.31
N THR A 206 -30.66 -15.58 -16.00
CA THR A 206 -29.73 -16.00 -17.07
C THR A 206 -28.43 -16.53 -16.47
N GLU A 207 -27.98 -17.72 -16.89
CA GLU A 207 -26.72 -18.34 -16.43
C GLU A 207 -25.53 -17.39 -16.62
N ARG A 208 -24.94 -16.93 -15.51
CA ARG A 208 -23.65 -16.23 -15.51
C ARG A 208 -22.55 -17.22 -15.86
N LYS A 209 -21.64 -16.82 -16.75
CA LYS A 209 -20.29 -17.41 -16.82
C LYS A 209 -19.69 -17.18 -15.42
N GLU A 210 -19.51 -18.24 -14.63
CA GLU A 210 -18.83 -18.15 -13.34
C GLU A 210 -17.45 -17.52 -13.60
N THR A 211 -17.21 -16.34 -13.04
CA THR A 211 -15.88 -15.73 -13.03
C THR A 211 -15.02 -16.58 -12.08
N THR A 212 -14.25 -17.51 -12.64
CA THR A 212 -13.26 -18.25 -11.84
C THR A 212 -12.13 -17.31 -11.47
N VAL A 213 -12.02 -16.95 -10.19
CA VAL A 213 -10.87 -16.19 -9.69
C VAL A 213 -9.66 -17.13 -9.59
N PRO A 214 -8.50 -16.80 -10.19
CA PRO A 214 -7.27 -17.57 -10.05
C PRO A 214 -6.85 -17.74 -8.59
N ASP A 215 -6.35 -18.93 -8.24
CA ASP A 215 -5.93 -19.25 -6.86
C ASP A 215 -4.87 -18.26 -6.32
N GLU A 216 -4.02 -17.72 -7.19
CA GLU A 216 -3.00 -16.73 -6.86
C GLU A 216 -3.57 -15.39 -6.36
N LEU A 217 -4.76 -15.00 -6.84
CA LEU A 217 -5.44 -13.77 -6.43
C LEU A 217 -6.26 -13.96 -5.15
N LEU A 218 -6.77 -15.16 -4.87
CA LEU A 218 -7.69 -15.42 -3.77
C LEU A 218 -7.15 -14.94 -2.41
N GLY A 219 -8.03 -14.39 -1.59
CA GLY A 219 -7.72 -13.88 -0.25
C GLY A 219 -7.38 -12.39 -0.22
N THR A 220 -6.91 -11.92 0.93
CA THR A 220 -6.70 -10.49 1.19
C THR A 220 -5.34 -10.00 0.70
N TRP A 221 -5.36 -8.78 0.17
CA TRP A 221 -4.24 -7.97 -0.26
C TRP A 221 -4.39 -6.57 0.34
N TYR A 222 -3.28 -5.91 0.66
CA TYR A 222 -3.26 -4.60 1.30
C TYR A 222 -2.51 -3.61 0.43
N TRP A 223 -3.12 -2.46 0.17
CA TRP A 223 -2.57 -1.44 -0.72
C TRP A 223 -1.34 -0.81 -0.09
N LEU A 224 -0.20 -0.96 -0.76
CA LEU A 224 1.10 -0.48 -0.30
C LEU A 224 1.45 0.87 -0.93
N ALA A 225 1.30 0.99 -2.25
CA ALA A 225 1.65 2.19 -2.98
C ALA A 225 0.85 2.35 -4.28
N PHE A 226 0.88 3.57 -4.80
CA PHE A 226 0.58 3.85 -6.19
C PHE A 226 1.82 4.50 -6.83
N GLN A 227 2.23 3.99 -7.98
CA GLN A 227 3.28 4.54 -8.82
C GLN A 227 2.63 5.18 -10.05
N ASP A 228 2.79 6.48 -10.21
CA ASP A 228 2.39 7.25 -11.39
C ASP A 228 3.27 6.86 -12.58
N SER A 229 2.76 7.02 -13.80
CA SER A 229 3.56 6.82 -15.01
C SER A 229 4.42 8.04 -15.38
N ALA A 230 4.19 9.18 -14.71
CA ALA A 230 5.01 10.37 -14.84
C ALA A 230 6.24 10.31 -13.91
N ASP A 231 7.42 10.65 -14.43
CA ASP A 231 8.67 10.64 -13.65
C ASP A 231 8.97 12.00 -12.98
N GLY A 232 9.68 11.96 -11.85
CA GLY A 232 10.33 13.13 -11.24
C GLY A 232 9.35 14.10 -10.57
N ALA A 233 9.53 15.40 -10.75
CA ALA A 233 8.75 16.43 -10.06
C ALA A 233 7.27 16.49 -10.47
N GLU A 234 6.86 15.71 -11.48
CA GLU A 234 5.47 15.60 -11.95
C GLU A 234 4.79 14.29 -11.52
N SER A 235 5.49 13.37 -10.82
CA SER A 235 4.87 12.14 -10.31
C SER A 235 3.90 12.45 -9.17
N ASN A 236 2.77 11.75 -9.13
CA ASN A 236 1.83 11.76 -8.01
C ASN A 236 1.87 10.42 -7.26
N ASP A 237 3.08 9.89 -7.05
CA ASP A 237 3.27 8.64 -6.31
C ASP A 237 2.67 8.75 -4.90
N ILE A 238 2.10 7.64 -4.44
CA ILE A 238 1.50 7.54 -3.11
C ILE A 238 2.12 6.36 -2.41
N ILE A 239 2.50 6.55 -1.15
CA ILE A 239 2.82 5.45 -0.25
C ILE A 239 1.80 5.42 0.88
N VAL A 240 1.23 4.25 1.08
CA VAL A 240 0.23 4.01 2.12
C VAL A 240 0.96 3.76 3.43
N SER A 241 0.89 4.74 4.33
CA SER A 241 1.58 4.67 5.63
C SER A 241 1.03 3.58 6.54
N ASP A 242 -0.25 3.23 6.39
CA ASP A 242 -0.89 2.13 7.12
C ASP A 242 -1.78 1.30 6.17
N PRO A 243 -1.18 0.33 5.45
CA PRO A 243 -1.88 -0.56 4.53
C PRO A 243 -2.99 -1.38 5.18
N SER A 244 -2.98 -1.56 6.51
CA SER A 244 -4.04 -2.29 7.22
C SER A 244 -5.43 -1.64 7.08
N ASN A 245 -5.45 -0.36 6.70
CA ASN A 245 -6.66 0.39 6.43
C ASN A 245 -7.17 0.20 4.99
N TYR A 246 -6.39 -0.36 4.06
CA TYR A 246 -6.74 -0.44 2.64
C TYR A 246 -6.66 -1.88 2.13
N GLY A 247 -7.71 -2.65 2.38
CA GLY A 247 -7.80 -4.07 2.08
C GLY A 247 -8.60 -4.39 0.82
N LEU A 248 -8.12 -5.35 0.04
CA LEU A 248 -8.78 -5.93 -1.12
C LEU A 248 -8.79 -7.45 -0.98
N GLU A 249 -9.96 -8.05 -0.76
CA GLU A 249 -10.09 -9.49 -0.65
C GLU A 249 -10.81 -10.06 -1.87
N PHE A 250 -10.12 -10.90 -2.64
CA PHE A 250 -10.72 -11.61 -3.77
C PHE A 250 -11.37 -12.91 -3.29
N LEU A 251 -12.66 -13.08 -3.58
CA LEU A 251 -13.46 -14.24 -3.19
C LEU A 251 -13.66 -15.20 -4.36
N VAL A 252 -13.84 -16.48 -4.04
CA VAL A 252 -14.02 -17.57 -5.01
C VAL A 252 -15.28 -17.43 -5.88
N ASP A 253 -16.22 -16.56 -5.49
CA ASP A 253 -17.49 -16.34 -6.17
C ASP A 253 -17.45 -15.23 -7.23
N GLY A 254 -16.25 -14.69 -7.53
CA GLY A 254 -16.09 -13.61 -8.51
C GLY A 254 -16.37 -12.21 -7.95
N THR A 255 -16.39 -12.06 -6.62
CA THR A 255 -16.52 -10.76 -5.95
C THR A 255 -15.23 -10.36 -5.24
N ALA A 256 -15.06 -9.06 -5.02
CA ALA A 256 -14.06 -8.51 -4.13
C ALA A 256 -14.70 -7.77 -2.95
N GLN A 257 -14.21 -8.00 -1.74
CA GLN A 257 -14.49 -7.15 -0.57
C GLN A 257 -13.43 -6.06 -0.52
N ILE A 258 -13.88 -4.82 -0.30
CA ILE A 258 -13.03 -3.63 -0.31
C ILE A 258 -13.13 -2.97 1.06
N GLN A 259 -11.99 -2.73 1.68
CA GLN A 259 -11.83 -1.84 2.82
C GLN A 259 -11.06 -0.61 2.35
N ALA A 260 -11.69 0.56 2.45
CA ALA A 260 -11.13 1.85 2.10
C ALA A 260 -11.11 2.72 3.36
N ASP A 261 -10.11 2.51 4.19
CA ASP A 261 -9.96 3.07 5.53
C ASP A 261 -11.17 2.76 6.42
N CYS A 262 -11.95 3.77 6.78
CA CYS A 262 -13.15 3.63 7.59
C CYS A 262 -14.36 3.11 6.79
N ASN A 263 -14.25 3.00 5.47
CA ASN A 263 -15.31 2.53 4.58
C ASN A 263 -15.13 1.07 4.19
N SER A 264 -16.23 0.35 4.04
CA SER A 264 -16.25 -1.00 3.49
C SER A 264 -17.29 -1.14 2.39
N GLY A 265 -17.00 -1.99 1.41
CA GLY A 265 -17.86 -2.22 0.27
C GLY A 265 -17.56 -3.54 -0.42
N SER A 266 -18.31 -3.83 -1.48
CA SER A 266 -18.07 -4.98 -2.33
C SER A 266 -18.14 -4.58 -3.79
N SER A 267 -17.41 -5.29 -4.64
CA SER A 267 -17.36 -5.10 -6.08
C SER A 267 -17.52 -6.44 -6.80
N GLN A 268 -18.20 -6.45 -7.93
CA GLN A 268 -18.13 -7.59 -8.86
C GLN A 268 -16.85 -7.49 -9.69
N LEU A 269 -16.28 -8.64 -10.04
CA LEU A 269 -15.07 -8.72 -10.85
C LEU A 269 -15.39 -9.22 -12.26
N THR A 270 -14.74 -8.61 -13.26
CA THR A 270 -14.62 -9.21 -14.59
C THR A 270 -13.17 -9.66 -14.77
N LEU A 271 -12.97 -10.97 -14.94
CA LEU A 271 -11.66 -11.59 -15.16
C LEU A 271 -11.66 -12.37 -16.47
N GLU A 272 -10.74 -12.02 -17.37
CA GLU A 272 -10.41 -12.79 -18.58
C GLU A 272 -8.89 -12.74 -18.83
N ASP A 273 -8.23 -13.89 -18.73
CA ASP A 273 -6.75 -13.98 -18.70
C ASP A 273 -6.16 -13.05 -17.62
N ASN A 274 -5.38 -12.04 -18.01
CA ASN A 274 -4.81 -11.03 -17.10
C ASN A 274 -5.65 -9.74 -17.02
N SER A 275 -6.77 -9.66 -17.73
CA SER A 275 -7.71 -8.54 -17.63
C SER A 275 -8.46 -8.64 -16.31
N LEU A 276 -8.48 -7.56 -15.54
CA LEU A 276 -9.20 -7.44 -14.27
C LEU A 276 -9.87 -6.07 -14.23
N THR A 277 -11.18 -6.04 -13.99
CA THR A 277 -11.91 -4.79 -13.73
C THR A 277 -12.84 -4.94 -12.54
N PHE A 278 -13.08 -3.83 -11.86
CA PHE A 278 -13.97 -3.71 -10.71
C PHE A 278 -15.25 -2.98 -11.14
N ALA A 279 -16.40 -3.63 -10.99
CA ALA A 279 -17.68 -2.99 -11.21
C ALA A 279 -18.07 -2.09 -10.03
N PRO A 280 -18.78 -0.98 -10.24
CA PRO A 280 -19.35 -0.22 -9.13
C PRO A 280 -20.22 -1.11 -8.24
N GLY A 281 -20.02 -1.01 -6.92
CA GLY A 281 -20.78 -1.80 -5.96
C GLY A 281 -21.11 -1.03 -4.69
N PRO A 282 -21.91 -1.63 -3.79
CA PRO A 282 -22.38 -0.95 -2.58
C PRO A 282 -21.21 -0.70 -1.63
N MET A 283 -21.22 0.47 -0.99
CA MET A 283 -20.17 0.89 -0.06
C MET A 283 -20.78 1.76 1.04
N THR A 284 -20.18 1.70 2.23
CA THR A 284 -20.50 2.63 3.31
C THR A 284 -20.10 4.06 2.94
N LEU A 285 -20.77 5.05 3.52
CA LEU A 285 -20.48 6.47 3.28
C LEU A 285 -20.11 7.16 4.60
N ALA A 286 -19.02 6.71 5.21
CA ALA A 286 -18.41 7.33 6.37
C ALA A 286 -17.35 8.35 5.93
N GLU A 287 -17.30 9.48 6.65
CA GLU A 287 -16.19 10.44 6.52
C GLU A 287 -15.01 9.90 7.34
N CYS A 288 -13.91 9.57 6.67
CA CYS A 288 -12.70 9.09 7.33
C CYS A 288 -11.87 10.25 7.91
N GLU A 289 -10.92 9.92 8.78
CA GLU A 289 -10.06 10.93 9.41
C GLU A 289 -9.23 11.72 8.38
N PRO A 290 -8.86 12.99 8.69
CA PRO A 290 -7.97 13.76 7.82
C PRO A 290 -6.65 13.03 7.57
N GLY A 291 -6.32 12.79 6.30
CA GLY A 291 -5.15 11.98 5.88
C GLY A 291 -5.52 10.62 5.28
N SER A 292 -6.79 10.23 5.36
CA SER A 292 -7.32 9.08 4.63
C SER A 292 -7.13 9.22 3.11
N LEU A 293 -6.71 8.12 2.48
CA LEU A 293 -6.56 7.94 1.04
C LEU A 293 -7.79 7.25 0.43
N TYR A 294 -8.92 7.14 1.14
CA TYR A 294 -10.07 6.34 0.67
C TYR A 294 -10.57 6.76 -0.72
N ASN A 295 -10.63 8.07 -1.02
CA ASN A 295 -11.04 8.56 -2.34
C ASN A 295 -10.04 8.17 -3.44
N GLU A 296 -8.74 8.32 -3.18
CA GLU A 296 -7.67 7.95 -4.11
C GLU A 296 -7.67 6.45 -4.38
N TYR A 297 -7.78 5.65 -3.32
CA TYR A 297 -7.84 4.19 -3.41
C TYR A 297 -9.00 3.71 -4.30
N LEU A 298 -10.21 4.21 -4.05
CA LEU A 298 -11.41 3.81 -4.77
C LEU A 298 -11.43 4.32 -6.22
N ALA A 299 -10.97 5.55 -6.45
CA ALA A 299 -10.86 6.09 -7.80
C ALA A 299 -9.92 5.23 -8.66
N ARG A 300 -8.78 4.82 -8.09
CA ARG A 300 -7.78 4.01 -8.79
C ARG A 300 -8.24 2.57 -9.02
N LEU A 301 -8.93 1.95 -8.05
CA LEU A 301 -9.57 0.64 -8.26
C LEU A 301 -10.56 0.68 -9.44
N GLY A 302 -11.30 1.78 -9.61
CA GLY A 302 -12.20 1.99 -10.74
C GLY A 302 -11.51 2.14 -12.10
N ASP A 303 -10.19 2.33 -12.13
CA ASP A 303 -9.39 2.51 -13.33
C ASP A 303 -8.55 1.29 -13.72
N VAL A 304 -8.57 0.22 -12.90
CA VAL A 304 -7.83 -1.03 -13.15
C VAL A 304 -8.32 -1.71 -14.44
N VAL A 305 -7.36 -2.17 -15.25
CA VAL A 305 -7.63 -2.92 -16.49
C VAL A 305 -6.91 -4.26 -16.55
N THR A 306 -5.75 -4.40 -15.90
CA THR A 306 -5.00 -5.66 -15.86
C THR A 306 -4.32 -5.85 -14.52
N TYR A 307 -3.88 -7.08 -14.24
CA TYR A 307 -3.08 -7.40 -13.07
C TYR A 307 -1.85 -8.25 -13.42
N VAL A 308 -0.84 -8.19 -12.55
CA VAL A 308 0.31 -9.09 -12.53
C VAL A 308 0.73 -9.37 -11.09
N ILE A 309 1.28 -10.56 -10.84
CA ILE A 309 2.01 -10.86 -9.60
C ILE A 309 3.49 -10.71 -9.93
N ASP A 310 4.21 -9.83 -9.24
CA ASP A 310 5.64 -9.61 -9.46
C ASP A 310 6.50 -10.72 -8.83
N ASP A 311 7.82 -10.65 -9.04
CA ASP A 311 8.77 -11.65 -8.55
C ASP A 311 8.88 -11.68 -7.01
N ASP A 312 8.47 -10.60 -6.34
CA ASP A 312 8.40 -10.47 -4.88
C ASP A 312 7.06 -10.98 -4.30
N GLY A 313 6.13 -11.38 -5.16
CA GLY A 313 4.83 -11.89 -4.80
C GLY A 313 3.79 -10.81 -4.47
N ASN A 314 4.05 -9.55 -4.82
CA ASN A 314 3.09 -8.47 -4.71
C ASN A 314 2.11 -8.52 -5.88
N LEU A 315 0.88 -8.11 -5.61
CA LEU A 315 -0.13 -7.88 -6.64
C LEU A 315 -0.01 -6.46 -7.17
N VAL A 316 0.26 -6.34 -8.46
CA VAL A 316 0.31 -5.07 -9.18
C VAL A 316 -0.92 -4.94 -10.08
N LEU A 317 -1.75 -3.93 -9.81
CA LEU A 317 -2.92 -3.58 -10.62
C LEU A 317 -2.56 -2.42 -11.55
N ASN A 318 -2.61 -2.64 -12.87
CA ASN A 318 -2.27 -1.63 -13.85
C ASN A 318 -3.53 -0.86 -14.28
N LEU A 319 -3.43 0.48 -14.31
CA LEU A 319 -4.55 1.36 -14.62
C LEU A 319 -4.64 1.66 -16.12
N LYS A 320 -5.86 1.99 -16.57
CA LYS A 320 -6.13 2.38 -17.96
C LYS A 320 -5.30 3.60 -18.38
N MET A 321 -5.07 3.71 -19.69
CA MET A 321 -4.36 4.85 -20.31
C MET A 321 -2.94 5.07 -19.75
N ASP A 322 -2.28 4.00 -19.28
CA ASP A 322 -0.96 4.06 -18.65
C ASP A 322 -0.95 5.08 -17.51
N ALA A 323 -2.02 5.15 -16.71
CA ALA A 323 -2.12 6.13 -15.62
C ALA A 323 -1.26 5.78 -14.40
N GLY A 324 -0.61 4.61 -14.38
CA GLY A 324 0.21 4.11 -13.27
C GLY A 324 -0.27 2.76 -12.73
N ASN A 325 0.34 2.35 -11.63
CA ASN A 325 0.18 1.02 -11.04
C ASN A 325 -0.15 1.12 -9.55
N MET A 326 -1.08 0.29 -9.06
CA MET A 326 -1.29 0.10 -7.63
C MET A 326 -0.62 -1.19 -7.17
N ILE A 327 0.18 -1.12 -6.10
CA ILE A 327 0.97 -2.22 -5.57
C ILE A 327 0.34 -2.69 -4.26
N PHE A 328 0.17 -4.00 -4.10
CA PHE A 328 -0.43 -4.62 -2.93
C PHE A 328 0.39 -5.80 -2.43
N SER A 329 0.40 -6.02 -1.11
CA SER A 329 1.01 -7.19 -0.49
C SER A 329 -0.01 -8.02 0.30
N ARG A 330 0.33 -9.28 0.56
CA ARG A 330 -0.46 -10.17 1.43
C ARG A 330 -0.46 -9.72 2.89
N GLU A 331 0.46 -8.84 3.27
CA GLU A 331 0.64 -8.40 4.66
C GLU A 331 0.40 -6.90 4.78
N ALA A 332 -0.49 -6.55 5.71
CA ALA A 332 -0.74 -5.17 6.09
C ALA A 332 0.36 -4.68 7.01
N ARG A 333 1.42 -4.08 6.45
CA ARG A 333 2.51 -3.54 7.26
C ARG A 333 2.51 -2.02 7.22
N PRO A 334 2.12 -1.34 8.32
CA PRO A 334 2.32 0.09 8.40
C PRO A 334 3.81 0.38 8.25
N LEU A 335 4.13 1.44 7.52
CA LEU A 335 5.49 1.94 7.44
C LEU A 335 5.96 2.19 8.87
N ASN A 336 6.95 1.42 9.33
CA ASN A 336 7.54 1.63 10.65
C ASN A 336 8.53 2.81 10.63
N THR A 337 8.17 3.89 9.93
CA THR A 337 8.92 5.13 9.81
C THR A 337 7.95 6.30 9.80
N THR A 338 8.29 7.35 10.55
CA THR A 338 7.54 8.61 10.57
C THR A 338 7.93 9.55 9.43
N LEU A 339 8.91 9.15 8.62
CA LEU A 339 9.41 9.92 7.49
C LEU A 339 8.54 9.72 6.25
N PRO A 340 8.11 10.80 5.57
CA PRO A 340 7.42 10.70 4.28
C PRO A 340 8.45 10.42 3.18
N LEU A 341 8.83 9.15 3.03
CA LEU A 341 9.89 8.73 2.10
C LEU A 341 9.58 9.09 0.64
N ASP A 342 8.31 9.01 0.25
CA ASP A 342 7.76 9.41 -1.05
C ASP A 342 7.89 10.91 -1.35
N LYS A 343 8.05 11.74 -0.31
CA LYS A 343 8.10 13.20 -0.47
C LYS A 343 9.51 13.75 -0.49
N LEU A 344 10.52 12.89 -0.46
CA LEU A 344 11.91 13.34 -0.59
C LEU A 344 12.19 13.72 -2.04
N ASN A 345 12.74 14.91 -2.24
CA ASN A 345 13.26 15.33 -3.53
C ASN A 345 14.78 15.08 -3.53
N ILE A 346 15.18 14.01 -4.20
CA ILE A 346 16.55 13.51 -4.24
C ILE A 346 17.18 13.90 -5.58
N GLN A 347 18.39 14.45 -5.52
CA GLN A 347 19.22 14.76 -6.68
C GLN A 347 20.59 14.11 -6.53
N LEU A 348 21.11 13.60 -7.64
CA LEU A 348 22.40 12.95 -7.72
C LEU A 348 23.02 13.21 -9.10
N ASP A 349 24.31 13.51 -9.14
CA ASP A 349 25.10 13.50 -10.37
C ASP A 349 25.88 12.18 -10.46
N ALA A 350 25.52 11.35 -11.43
CA ALA A 350 26.13 10.04 -11.64
C ALA A 350 27.61 10.12 -12.07
N GLN A 351 28.20 11.30 -12.30
CA GLN A 351 29.61 11.50 -12.68
C GLN A 351 30.04 10.71 -13.93
N GLY A 352 29.08 10.29 -14.77
CA GLY A 352 29.33 9.40 -15.90
C GLY A 352 29.73 7.96 -15.52
N VAL A 353 29.60 7.56 -14.25
CA VAL A 353 29.81 6.15 -13.85
C VAL A 353 28.63 5.26 -14.22
N ALA A 354 27.41 5.82 -14.27
CA ALA A 354 26.19 5.18 -14.76
C ALA A 354 25.58 6.02 -15.90
N ALA A 355 24.89 5.36 -16.84
CA ALA A 355 24.19 6.02 -17.94
C ALA A 355 22.86 6.64 -17.49
N SER A 356 22.21 6.03 -16.51
CA SER A 356 20.96 6.47 -15.90
C SER A 356 20.90 6.05 -14.43
N TRP A 357 20.07 6.74 -13.67
CA TRP A 357 19.71 6.33 -12.32
C TRP A 357 18.27 6.74 -12.03
N ASN A 358 17.62 6.02 -11.14
CA ASN A 358 16.34 6.39 -10.56
C ASN A 358 16.32 6.03 -9.07
N TRP A 359 15.23 6.31 -8.40
CA TRP A 359 15.04 5.87 -7.01
C TRP A 359 13.61 5.44 -6.78
N GLN A 360 13.43 4.57 -5.80
CA GLN A 360 12.13 4.07 -5.38
C GLN A 360 12.11 3.87 -3.86
N VAL A 361 10.91 3.90 -3.28
CA VAL A 361 10.73 3.46 -1.90
C VAL A 361 10.46 1.96 -1.90
N VAL A 362 11.21 1.25 -1.08
CA VAL A 362 11.07 -0.17 -0.82
C VAL A 362 10.41 -0.34 0.54
N PHE A 363 9.44 -1.25 0.62
CA PHE A 363 8.71 -1.54 1.85
C PHE A 363 9.58 -2.30 2.86
N ASP A 364 9.10 -2.38 4.11
CA ASP A 364 9.87 -3.04 5.15
C ASP A 364 9.90 -4.56 4.98
N THR A 365 11.11 -5.12 5.05
CA THR A 365 11.36 -6.54 5.22
C THR A 365 11.49 -6.82 6.71
N PRO A 366 10.65 -7.68 7.31
CA PRO A 366 10.70 -7.96 8.74
C PRO A 366 12.02 -8.53 9.17
N TYR A 367 12.31 -8.33 10.45
CA TYR A 367 13.36 -9.08 11.09
C TYR A 367 13.09 -10.59 11.01
N ASP A 368 13.99 -11.34 10.36
CA ASP A 368 13.98 -12.79 10.31
C ASP A 368 15.36 -13.36 10.65
N GLN A 369 15.46 -13.94 11.85
CA GLN A 369 16.68 -14.61 12.33
C GLN A 369 16.98 -15.95 11.66
N SER A 370 16.04 -16.51 10.91
CA SER A 370 16.16 -17.84 10.31
C SER A 370 16.85 -17.84 8.94
N MET A 371 17.04 -16.66 8.35
CA MET A 371 17.65 -16.52 7.04
C MET A 371 19.14 -16.85 7.08
N PRO A 372 19.65 -17.69 6.16
CA PRO A 372 21.09 -17.85 5.96
C PRO A 372 21.62 -16.69 5.08
N PRO A 373 22.83 -16.15 5.33
CA PRO A 373 23.84 -16.59 6.31
C PRO A 373 23.65 -16.04 7.73
N GLY A 374 22.68 -15.17 7.96
CA GLY A 374 22.39 -14.56 9.24
C GLY A 374 21.07 -13.77 9.22
N PRO A 375 20.67 -13.19 10.37
CA PRO A 375 19.45 -12.42 10.46
C PRO A 375 19.40 -11.30 9.40
N VAL A 376 18.23 -11.13 8.80
CA VAL A 376 17.89 -10.02 7.91
C VAL A 376 16.73 -9.22 8.52
N GLY A 377 16.46 -8.05 7.99
CA GLY A 377 15.35 -7.17 8.29
C GLY A 377 15.73 -5.73 7.96
N LEU A 378 14.97 -5.08 7.07
CA LEU A 378 15.14 -3.68 6.70
C LEU A 378 13.83 -2.94 6.87
N PRO A 379 13.81 -1.76 7.52
CA PRO A 379 12.62 -0.93 7.50
C PRO A 379 12.34 -0.44 6.08
N ALA A 380 11.17 0.15 5.87
CA ALA A 380 10.90 0.85 4.63
C ALA A 380 11.97 1.92 4.41
N HIS A 381 12.53 1.95 3.20
CA HIS A 381 13.72 2.72 2.87
C HIS A 381 13.71 3.12 1.40
N ILE A 382 14.69 3.90 0.98
CA ILE A 382 14.85 4.28 -0.42
C ILE A 382 16.04 3.55 -1.01
N GLU A 383 15.86 3.02 -2.21
CA GLU A 383 16.92 2.50 -3.06
C GLU A 383 17.08 3.41 -4.27
N LEU A 384 18.31 3.81 -4.56
CA LEU A 384 18.74 4.46 -5.79
C LEU A 384 19.39 3.39 -6.66
N LEU A 385 18.77 3.11 -7.80
CA LEU A 385 19.23 2.11 -8.75
C LEU A 385 19.99 2.77 -9.89
N PHE A 386 21.04 2.11 -10.36
CA PHE A 386 21.90 2.59 -11.43
C PHE A 386 21.80 1.66 -12.64
N ASP A 387 21.49 2.23 -13.80
CA ASP A 387 21.32 1.50 -15.06
C ASP A 387 20.27 0.36 -15.03
N ALA A 388 19.35 0.42 -14.07
CA ALA A 388 18.18 -0.46 -13.91
C ALA A 388 16.91 0.39 -13.80
N ALA A 389 15.81 -0.10 -14.36
CA ALA A 389 14.53 0.62 -14.36
C ALA A 389 13.75 0.47 -13.04
N ASP A 390 13.86 -0.67 -12.36
CA ASP A 390 13.16 -0.97 -11.11
C ASP A 390 13.87 -2.06 -10.30
N GLN A 391 13.32 -2.42 -9.14
CA GLN A 391 13.90 -3.43 -8.25
C GLN A 391 13.99 -4.82 -8.88
N ALA A 392 13.05 -5.19 -9.75
CA ALA A 392 13.01 -6.52 -10.36
C ALA A 392 14.17 -6.73 -11.34
N GLU A 393 14.73 -5.64 -11.89
CA GLU A 393 15.93 -5.68 -12.72
C GLU A 393 17.24 -5.74 -11.91
N HIS A 394 17.21 -5.44 -10.60
CA HIS A 394 18.40 -5.42 -9.75
C HIS A 394 18.86 -6.84 -9.39
N LEU A 395 20.11 -7.18 -9.74
CA LEU A 395 20.74 -8.45 -9.39
C LEU A 395 21.79 -8.28 -8.26
N PRO A 396 22.05 -9.32 -7.46
CA PRO A 396 23.08 -9.26 -6.43
C PRO A 396 24.46 -8.83 -6.97
N GLY A 397 24.99 -7.74 -6.44
CA GLY A 397 26.26 -7.15 -6.84
C GLY A 397 26.16 -6.06 -7.92
N ASP A 398 24.96 -5.77 -8.41
CA ASP A 398 24.70 -4.57 -9.20
C ASP A 398 24.87 -3.30 -8.32
N PRO A 399 25.19 -2.13 -8.91
CA PRO A 399 25.37 -0.93 -8.13
C PRO A 399 24.06 -0.43 -7.51
N ILE A 400 24.11 -0.04 -6.23
CA ILE A 400 22.95 0.42 -5.47
C ILE A 400 23.33 1.37 -4.34
N LEU A 401 22.53 2.42 -4.15
CA LEU A 401 22.64 3.33 -3.00
C LEU A 401 21.37 3.30 -2.15
N TYR A 402 21.52 3.07 -0.85
CA TYR A 402 20.46 3.01 0.13
C TYR A 402 20.37 4.29 0.96
N LEU A 403 19.15 4.77 1.19
CA LEU A 403 18.82 5.72 2.27
C LEU A 403 17.89 5.02 3.26
N ILE A 404 18.45 4.57 4.39
CA ILE A 404 17.73 3.76 5.38
C ILE A 404 17.43 4.61 6.61
N PRO A 405 16.15 4.78 7.01
CA PRO A 405 15.79 5.48 8.24
C PRO A 405 16.45 4.83 9.46
N VAL A 406 17.33 5.57 10.13
CA VAL A 406 18.18 5.04 11.21
C VAL A 406 17.36 4.56 12.40
N GLU A 407 16.39 5.38 12.85
CA GLU A 407 15.57 5.08 14.01
C GLU A 407 14.71 3.83 13.78
N ALA A 408 14.08 3.72 12.61
CA ALA A 408 13.30 2.55 12.23
C ALA A 408 14.17 1.28 12.16
N TYR A 409 15.39 1.40 11.63
CA TYR A 409 16.28 0.25 11.48
C TYR A 409 16.76 -0.27 12.83
N GLN A 410 17.12 0.65 13.74
CA GLN A 410 17.46 0.31 15.13
C GLN A 410 16.28 -0.31 15.86
N GLN A 411 15.12 0.32 15.81
CA GLN A 411 13.91 -0.13 16.50
C GLN A 411 13.51 -1.54 16.07
N MET A 412 13.46 -1.82 14.77
CA MET A 412 13.09 -3.14 14.24
C MET A 412 13.96 -4.27 14.83
N TRP A 413 15.27 -4.05 14.90
CA TRP A 413 16.21 -5.06 15.39
C TRP A 413 16.26 -5.13 16.93
N ASP A 414 16.14 -3.99 17.61
CA ASP A 414 16.12 -3.92 19.07
C ASP A 414 14.85 -4.55 19.66
N GLU A 415 13.68 -4.39 19.02
CA GLU A 415 12.43 -5.05 19.39
C GLU A 415 12.52 -6.58 19.26
N ALA A 416 13.32 -7.07 18.31
CA ALA A 416 13.67 -8.49 18.18
C ALA A 416 14.74 -8.96 19.17
N GLY A 417 15.27 -8.07 20.01
CA GLY A 417 16.31 -8.36 21.00
C GLY A 417 17.73 -8.48 20.43
N ASN A 418 17.97 -7.94 19.22
CA ASN A 418 19.24 -8.02 18.52
C ASN A 418 19.85 -6.63 18.28
N THR A 419 20.85 -6.24 19.09
CA THR A 419 21.45 -4.89 19.02
C THR A 419 22.52 -4.74 17.93
N ALA A 420 22.65 -5.68 16.98
CA ALA A 420 23.74 -5.67 15.99
C ALA A 420 23.72 -4.39 15.13
N VAL A 421 22.55 -4.02 14.62
CA VAL A 421 22.36 -2.81 13.80
C VAL A 421 22.71 -1.56 14.59
N ALA A 422 22.15 -1.39 15.80
CA ALA A 422 22.46 -0.25 16.67
C ALA A 422 23.96 -0.12 16.96
N ASN A 423 24.64 -1.23 17.24
CA ASN A 423 26.08 -1.26 17.46
C ASN A 423 26.86 -0.87 16.20
N ILE A 424 26.49 -1.38 15.02
CA ILE A 424 27.21 -1.06 13.78
C ILE A 424 27.01 0.40 13.40
N LEU A 425 25.80 0.95 13.50
CA LEU A 425 25.51 2.36 13.27
C LEU A 425 26.35 3.28 14.17
N ALA A 426 26.48 2.93 15.45
CA ALA A 426 27.35 3.66 16.38
C ALA A 426 28.83 3.59 15.95
N HIS A 427 29.32 2.42 15.51
CA HIS A 427 30.70 2.29 15.01
C HIS A 427 30.92 3.09 13.71
N ILE A 428 29.94 3.12 12.81
CA ILE A 428 30.01 3.95 11.58
C ILE A 428 30.13 5.41 11.99
N ALA A 429 29.26 5.89 12.89
CA ALA A 429 29.28 7.26 13.39
C ALA A 429 30.61 7.62 14.06
N ASP A 430 31.12 6.77 14.95
CA ASP A 430 32.41 6.98 15.62
C ASP A 430 33.57 7.14 14.64
N ARG A 431 33.56 6.36 13.54
CA ARG A 431 34.57 6.48 12.48
C ARG A 431 34.48 7.80 11.74
N THR A 432 33.29 8.38 11.60
CA THR A 432 33.15 9.72 10.99
C THR A 432 33.85 10.81 11.82
N TYR A 433 34.09 10.57 13.12
CA TYR A 433 34.68 11.54 14.04
C TYR A 433 36.22 11.48 14.16
N ILE A 434 36.87 10.42 13.66
CA ILE A 434 38.32 10.25 13.75
C ILE A 434 39.03 10.69 12.46
N THR A 435 40.22 11.27 12.60
CA THR A 435 41.03 11.76 11.47
C THR A 435 41.93 10.70 10.85
N ASN A 436 42.25 9.64 11.59
CA ASN A 436 42.97 8.46 11.10
C ASN A 436 42.07 7.24 11.30
N MET A 437 41.76 6.51 10.22
CA MET A 437 40.83 5.38 10.23
C MET A 437 41.62 4.05 10.16
N PRO A 438 42.03 3.45 11.28
CA PRO A 438 42.65 2.13 11.26
C PRO A 438 41.61 1.00 11.16
N GLY A 439 42.06 -0.15 10.66
CA GLY A 439 41.38 -1.45 10.83
C GLY A 439 40.20 -1.73 9.89
N SER A 440 39.62 -2.92 10.04
CA SER A 440 38.48 -3.41 9.26
C SER A 440 37.17 -2.75 9.68
N VAL A 441 36.25 -2.56 8.72
CA VAL A 441 35.07 -1.69 8.90
C VAL A 441 33.67 -2.27 9.07
N THR A 442 33.18 -3.39 8.55
CA THR A 442 31.71 -3.68 8.45
C THR A 442 30.91 -2.65 7.63
N ALA A 443 29.84 -3.13 7.00
CA ALA A 443 28.90 -2.37 6.20
C ALA A 443 27.47 -2.80 6.54
N LEU A 444 26.52 -1.92 6.25
CA LEU A 444 25.08 -2.19 6.25
C LEU A 444 24.52 -1.77 4.89
N PRO A 445 23.35 -2.26 4.45
CA PRO A 445 22.50 -3.24 5.13
C PRO A 445 23.09 -4.67 5.08
N PHE A 446 22.59 -5.61 5.90
CA PHE A 446 23.08 -7.00 5.92
C PHE A 446 22.69 -7.78 4.66
N GLU A 447 21.58 -7.39 4.07
CA GLU A 447 20.93 -7.94 2.89
C GLU A 447 21.83 -7.81 1.66
N GLU A 448 22.58 -6.71 1.58
CA GLU A 448 23.52 -6.44 0.48
C GLU A 448 24.84 -7.22 0.64
N ILE A 449 25.22 -7.60 1.86
CA ILE A 449 26.53 -8.19 2.15
C ILE A 449 26.46 -9.71 2.37
N GLY A 450 26.60 -10.47 1.28
CA GLY A 450 26.63 -11.93 1.31
C GLY A 450 28.02 -12.53 1.63
N GLY A 451 28.16 -13.18 2.80
CA GLY A 451 29.35 -13.98 3.16
C GLY A 451 30.28 -13.34 4.18
N ILE A 452 31.51 -13.84 4.29
CA ILE A 452 32.52 -13.33 5.21
C ILE A 452 33.33 -12.24 4.50
N LYS A 453 33.42 -11.06 5.13
CA LYS A 453 34.28 -9.99 4.62
C LYS A 453 35.76 -10.33 4.86
N ASP A 454 36.48 -10.67 3.81
CA ASP A 454 37.90 -11.03 3.87
C ASP A 454 38.85 -9.88 3.52
N LEU A 455 38.34 -8.80 2.91
CA LEU A 455 39.14 -7.66 2.47
C LEU A 455 38.58 -6.31 2.96
N THR A 456 39.49 -5.42 3.33
CA THR A 456 39.22 -3.98 3.47
C THR A 456 40.50 -3.23 3.11
N THR A 457 40.45 -2.44 2.05
CA THR A 457 41.57 -1.65 1.53
C THR A 457 41.05 -0.29 1.07
N GLN A 458 41.95 0.63 0.70
CA GLN A 458 41.57 1.94 0.16
C GLN A 458 40.60 2.71 1.09
N LEU A 459 40.75 2.52 2.41
CA LEU A 459 39.92 3.15 3.43
C LEU A 459 40.24 4.65 3.50
N GLY A 460 39.23 5.46 3.26
CA GLY A 460 39.35 6.92 3.18
C GLY A 460 38.01 7.61 3.34
N ARG A 461 37.93 8.85 2.86
CA ARG A 461 36.70 9.64 2.88
C ARG A 461 36.34 10.05 1.45
N ALA A 462 35.08 9.89 1.09
CA ALA A 462 34.55 10.44 -0.16
C ALA A 462 34.52 11.97 -0.13
N VAL A 463 34.09 12.55 1.00
CA VAL A 463 34.12 14.00 1.24
C VAL A 463 35.30 14.35 2.17
N PRO A 464 36.25 15.20 1.75
CA PRO A 464 37.37 15.60 2.59
C PRO A 464 36.92 16.23 3.91
N PHE A 465 37.59 15.85 5.01
CA PHE A 465 37.33 16.41 6.32
C PHE A 465 37.57 17.95 6.30
N GLY A 466 36.69 18.71 6.97
CA GLY A 466 36.88 20.15 7.15
C GLY A 466 36.36 21.05 6.03
N HIS A 467 35.60 20.52 5.07
CA HIS A 467 34.95 21.33 4.02
C HIS A 467 33.46 21.45 4.31
N LEU A 468 32.96 22.68 4.47
CA LEU A 468 31.53 22.98 4.38
C LEU A 468 31.15 22.90 2.89
N ASN A 469 30.62 21.77 2.46
CA ASN A 469 30.00 21.68 1.16
C ASN A 469 28.49 21.87 1.32
N GLU A 470 27.83 22.38 0.29
CA GLU A 470 26.37 22.52 0.24
C GLU A 470 25.67 21.16 -0.02
N THR A 471 26.31 20.05 0.31
CA THR A 471 25.77 18.70 0.06
C THR A 471 24.83 18.34 1.18
N SER A 472 23.67 17.76 0.84
CA SER A 472 22.64 17.39 1.82
C SER A 472 22.99 16.11 2.58
N ALA A 473 23.92 15.33 2.05
CA ALA A 473 24.36 14.07 2.58
C ALA A 473 25.87 13.88 2.39
N ALA A 474 26.36 12.78 2.95
CA ALA A 474 27.67 12.22 2.72
C ALA A 474 28.91 12.97 3.28
N GLN A 475 28.74 14.12 3.93
CA GLN A 475 29.83 14.80 4.66
C GLN A 475 30.32 13.97 5.85
N SER A 476 29.43 13.18 6.44
CA SER A 476 29.68 12.34 7.60
C SER A 476 29.71 10.87 7.20
N GLY A 477 30.78 10.47 6.53
CA GLY A 477 31.03 9.06 6.21
C GLY A 477 32.45 8.76 5.78
N TYR A 478 32.65 7.49 5.43
CA TYR A 478 33.89 6.96 4.92
C TYR A 478 33.61 5.99 3.78
N ARG A 479 34.65 5.72 3.00
CA ARG A 479 34.60 4.75 1.92
C ARG A 479 35.77 3.79 1.98
N PHE A 480 35.60 2.61 1.40
CA PHE A 480 36.63 1.60 1.31
C PHE A 480 36.36 0.69 0.12
N VAL A 481 37.36 -0.09 -0.25
CA VAL A 481 37.20 -1.23 -1.17
C VAL A 481 37.13 -2.50 -0.35
N GLY A 482 36.06 -3.26 -0.52
CA GLY A 482 35.76 -4.49 0.21
C GLY A 482 35.54 -5.68 -0.71
N ARG A 483 35.54 -6.87 -0.11
CA ARG A 483 35.11 -8.13 -0.72
C ARG A 483 34.46 -9.00 0.34
N TRP A 484 33.38 -9.67 -0.04
CA TRP A 484 32.72 -10.70 0.73
C TRP A 484 32.79 -12.03 -0.01
N THR A 485 33.08 -13.11 0.71
CA THR A 485 33.22 -14.43 0.12
C THR A 485 32.72 -15.54 1.04
N GLN A 486 32.30 -16.66 0.46
CA GLN A 486 31.92 -17.87 1.20
C GLN A 486 33.09 -18.85 1.34
N ASP A 487 34.10 -18.75 0.46
CA ASP A 487 35.23 -19.67 0.39
C ASP A 487 36.55 -18.91 0.31
N ALA A 488 37.63 -19.51 0.85
CA ALA A 488 38.98 -18.97 0.71
C ALA A 488 39.48 -19.14 -0.73
N ASN A 489 39.17 -18.18 -1.59
CA ASN A 489 39.63 -18.10 -2.99
C ASN A 489 40.67 -16.98 -3.17
N PRO A 490 41.60 -17.11 -4.14
CA PRO A 490 42.53 -16.05 -4.48
C PRO A 490 41.83 -14.72 -4.74
N LEU A 491 42.53 -13.61 -4.47
CA LEU A 491 41.96 -12.29 -4.70
C LEU A 491 41.98 -11.94 -6.19
N THR A 492 40.79 -11.76 -6.76
CA THR A 492 40.53 -11.32 -8.14
C THR A 492 39.56 -10.14 -8.12
N ASN A 493 39.20 -9.60 -9.28
CA ASN A 493 38.15 -8.57 -9.38
C ASN A 493 36.74 -9.11 -9.00
N GLN A 494 36.55 -10.42 -8.85
CA GLN A 494 35.25 -10.98 -8.48
C GLN A 494 34.89 -10.58 -7.04
N GLY A 495 33.76 -9.88 -6.90
CA GLY A 495 33.25 -9.39 -5.61
C GLY A 495 34.01 -8.18 -5.06
N LEU A 496 34.93 -7.58 -5.83
CA LEU A 496 35.61 -6.36 -5.44
C LEU A 496 34.66 -5.17 -5.56
N THR A 497 34.37 -4.52 -4.44
CA THR A 497 33.26 -3.55 -4.35
C THR A 497 33.75 -2.29 -3.67
N TYR A 498 33.50 -1.13 -4.28
CA TYR A 498 33.55 0.15 -3.59
C TYR A 498 32.36 0.25 -2.64
N VAL A 499 32.61 0.60 -1.38
CA VAL A 499 31.56 0.76 -0.38
C VAL A 499 31.71 2.09 0.32
N TYR A 500 30.63 2.87 0.35
CA TYR A 500 30.49 4.05 1.21
C TYR A 500 29.53 3.75 2.36
N GLN A 501 29.87 4.24 3.56
CA GLN A 501 29.02 4.22 4.74
C GLN A 501 29.06 5.60 5.41
N GLY A 502 27.90 6.21 5.56
CA GLY A 502 27.78 7.52 6.19
C GLY A 502 26.35 7.88 6.53
N PHE A 503 26.13 9.13 6.88
CA PHE A 503 24.81 9.62 7.24
C PHE A 503 24.47 10.89 6.48
N THR A 504 23.16 11.11 6.36
CA THR A 504 22.61 12.43 6.05
C THR A 504 22.98 13.44 7.13
N ASN A 505 23.00 14.72 6.79
CA ASN A 505 23.52 15.75 7.71
C ASN A 505 22.74 15.83 9.03
N ASP A 506 21.45 15.53 9.00
CA ASP A 506 20.56 15.50 10.17
C ASP A 506 20.58 14.19 10.95
N GLY A 507 21.28 13.17 10.44
CA GLY A 507 21.41 11.85 11.05
C GLY A 507 20.25 10.91 10.87
N ARG A 508 19.19 11.31 10.17
CA ARG A 508 17.95 10.53 10.08
C ARG A 508 18.08 9.32 9.16
N PHE A 509 18.95 9.40 8.16
CA PHE A 509 19.22 8.32 7.22
C PHE A 509 20.67 7.86 7.26
N LEU A 510 20.86 6.54 7.28
CA LEU A 510 22.09 5.88 6.88
C LEU A 510 22.16 5.95 5.35
N VAL A 511 23.29 6.43 4.84
CA VAL A 511 23.63 6.44 3.42
C VAL A 511 24.64 5.34 3.18
N SER A 512 24.28 4.36 2.37
CA SER A 512 25.13 3.23 2.04
C SER A 512 25.18 3.04 0.54
N PHE A 513 26.37 2.94 -0.05
CA PHE A 513 26.51 2.78 -1.50
C PHE A 513 27.47 1.66 -1.81
N PHE A 514 27.06 0.75 -2.69
CA PHE A 514 27.83 -0.39 -3.17
C PHE A 514 27.98 -0.26 -4.68
N TYR A 515 29.21 -0.37 -5.16
CA TYR A 515 29.49 -0.29 -6.59
C TYR A 515 30.59 -1.30 -6.96
N PRO A 516 30.34 -2.24 -7.89
CA PRO A 516 31.35 -3.20 -8.34
C PRO A 516 32.49 -2.48 -9.08
N ILE A 517 33.74 -2.77 -8.71
CA ILE A 517 34.91 -2.15 -9.32
C ILE A 517 35.91 -3.20 -9.80
N THR A 518 36.79 -2.80 -10.72
CA THR A 518 37.88 -3.64 -11.22
C THR A 518 39.21 -2.90 -11.19
N THR A 519 40.31 -3.64 -11.19
CA THR A 519 41.66 -3.10 -11.38
C THR A 519 42.51 -4.06 -12.22
N GLU A 520 43.43 -3.52 -13.02
CA GLU A 520 44.41 -4.32 -13.78
C GLU A 520 45.48 -4.97 -12.89
N ALA A 521 45.60 -4.52 -11.63
CA ALA A 521 46.54 -5.09 -10.67
C ALA A 521 46.15 -6.50 -10.18
N LEU A 522 44.90 -6.91 -10.41
CA LEU A 522 44.39 -8.24 -10.05
C LEU A 522 44.12 -9.07 -11.31
N PRO A 523 44.50 -10.37 -11.31
CA PRO A 523 44.22 -11.25 -12.44
C PRO A 523 42.73 -11.61 -12.52
N ALA A 524 42.28 -11.99 -13.72
CA ALA A 524 41.04 -12.75 -13.89
C ALA A 524 41.18 -14.13 -13.23
N ILE A 525 40.07 -14.75 -12.82
CA ILE A 525 40.09 -16.00 -12.05
C ILE A 525 40.73 -17.16 -12.84
N GLU A 526 40.51 -17.19 -14.15
CA GLU A 526 41.09 -18.15 -15.08
C GLU A 526 42.61 -17.98 -15.27
N ASP A 527 43.14 -16.79 -14.96
CA ASP A 527 44.55 -16.44 -15.14
C ASP A 527 45.35 -16.52 -13.83
N VAL A 528 44.71 -16.88 -12.71
CA VAL A 528 45.39 -17.01 -11.41
C VAL A 528 46.40 -18.18 -11.46
N PRO A 529 47.71 -17.92 -11.26
CA PRO A 529 48.71 -18.98 -11.25
C PRO A 529 48.53 -19.94 -10.07
N GLN A 530 48.89 -21.22 -10.25
CA GLN A 530 48.84 -22.23 -9.17
C GLN A 530 49.64 -21.81 -7.93
N GLU A 531 50.71 -21.04 -8.09
CA GLU A 531 51.51 -20.51 -6.99
C GLU A 531 50.70 -19.59 -6.05
N GLU A 532 49.74 -18.83 -6.57
CA GLU A 532 48.87 -17.98 -5.75
C GLU A 532 47.89 -18.82 -4.91
N PHE A 533 47.37 -19.90 -5.48
CA PHE A 533 46.57 -20.88 -4.73
C PHE A 533 47.40 -21.54 -3.62
N ASP A 534 48.65 -21.92 -3.93
CA ASP A 534 49.55 -22.54 -2.96
C ASP A 534 49.92 -21.55 -1.84
N ARG A 535 50.13 -20.26 -2.15
CA ARG A 535 50.38 -19.21 -1.14
C ARG A 535 49.19 -19.03 -0.20
N LEU A 536 47.99 -18.88 -0.76
CA LEU A 536 46.75 -18.73 0.00
C LEU A 536 46.52 -19.92 0.94
N ALA A 537 46.75 -21.15 0.45
CA ALA A 537 46.55 -22.37 1.25
C ALA A 537 47.61 -22.57 2.35
N ASN A 538 48.83 -22.09 2.15
CA ASN A 538 49.92 -22.25 3.11
C ASN A 538 49.90 -21.20 4.23
N ASP A 539 49.60 -19.94 3.89
CA ASP A 539 49.57 -18.82 4.84
C ASP A 539 48.55 -17.76 4.38
N TYR A 540 47.29 -18.00 4.75
CA TYR A 540 46.17 -17.15 4.37
C TYR A 540 46.33 -15.70 4.85
N ASP A 541 46.75 -15.51 6.11
CA ASP A 541 46.87 -14.18 6.70
C ASP A 541 47.98 -13.36 6.02
N ALA A 542 49.14 -13.98 5.75
CA ALA A 542 50.22 -13.31 5.03
C ALA A 542 49.85 -13.02 3.57
N TYR A 543 49.11 -13.93 2.91
CA TYR A 543 48.59 -13.70 1.57
C TYR A 543 47.65 -12.50 1.53
N MET A 544 46.65 -12.45 2.42
CA MET A 544 45.68 -11.36 2.46
C MET A 544 46.32 -10.03 2.86
N ALA A 545 47.32 -10.04 3.74
CA ALA A 545 48.10 -8.84 4.06
C ALA A 545 48.85 -8.30 2.83
N ASP A 546 49.55 -9.15 2.08
CA ASP A 546 50.25 -8.78 0.83
C ASP A 546 49.29 -8.18 -0.21
N LYS A 547 48.11 -8.78 -0.38
CA LYS A 547 47.07 -8.25 -1.29
C LYS A 547 46.47 -6.94 -0.81
N THR A 548 46.28 -6.79 0.49
CA THR A 548 45.80 -5.54 1.10
C THR A 548 46.82 -4.42 0.89
N ASP A 549 48.11 -4.70 1.09
CA ASP A 549 49.20 -3.73 0.86
C ASP A 549 49.30 -3.35 -0.62
N LEU A 550 49.19 -4.32 -1.54
CA LEU A 550 49.13 -4.06 -2.98
C LEU A 550 48.00 -3.07 -3.31
N LEU A 551 46.77 -3.38 -2.91
CA LEU A 551 45.61 -2.56 -3.24
C LEU A 551 45.66 -1.18 -2.57
N ASN A 552 46.20 -1.06 -1.35
CA ASN A 552 46.40 0.23 -0.68
C ASN A 552 47.49 1.09 -1.34
N SER A 553 48.37 0.50 -2.13
CA SER A 553 49.43 1.22 -2.86
C SER A 553 48.96 1.82 -4.18
N LEU A 554 47.80 1.41 -4.67
CA LEU A 554 47.21 1.89 -5.93
C LEU A 554 46.62 3.29 -5.77
N ASP A 555 46.68 4.06 -6.85
CA ASP A 555 46.01 5.35 -6.97
C ASP A 555 44.54 5.16 -7.40
N SER A 556 43.72 6.18 -7.18
CA SER A 556 42.30 6.19 -7.59
C SER A 556 42.07 5.82 -9.07
N ALA A 557 42.99 6.23 -9.95
CA ALA A 557 42.93 5.99 -11.40
C ALA A 557 43.24 4.55 -11.81
N ASP A 558 43.78 3.72 -10.90
CA ASP A 558 44.08 2.32 -11.17
C ASP A 558 42.84 1.41 -11.02
N PHE A 559 41.70 2.00 -10.65
CA PHE A 559 40.40 1.34 -10.54
C PHE A 559 39.47 1.80 -11.67
N THR A 560 38.55 0.93 -12.07
CA THR A 560 37.49 1.23 -13.04
C THR A 560 36.12 0.84 -12.48
N PRO A 561 35.18 1.80 -12.34
CA PRO A 561 35.39 3.25 -12.41
C PRO A 561 36.44 3.76 -11.42
N THR A 562 36.96 4.99 -11.62
CA THR A 562 37.95 5.55 -10.69
C THR A 562 37.32 5.81 -9.32
N LEU A 563 38.12 5.66 -8.26
CA LEU A 563 37.61 5.88 -6.90
C LEU A 563 37.15 7.33 -6.68
N ASP A 564 37.83 8.30 -7.30
CA ASP A 564 37.45 9.72 -7.21
C ASP A 564 36.10 10.01 -7.90
N ALA A 565 35.74 9.29 -8.97
CA ALA A 565 34.45 9.46 -9.63
C ALA A 565 33.30 8.93 -8.74
N LEU A 566 33.53 7.80 -8.07
CA LEU A 566 32.58 7.24 -7.09
C LEU A 566 32.47 8.14 -5.84
N ASP A 567 33.60 8.66 -5.36
CA ASP A 567 33.64 9.63 -4.26
C ASP A 567 32.85 10.90 -4.62
N ALA A 568 33.01 11.41 -5.85
CA ALA A 568 32.28 12.57 -6.35
C ALA A 568 30.77 12.31 -6.54
N LEU A 569 30.38 11.11 -6.98
CA LEU A 569 28.97 10.72 -7.08
C LEU A 569 28.31 10.78 -5.70
N VAL A 570 28.91 10.12 -4.71
CA VAL A 570 28.40 10.13 -3.34
C VAL A 570 28.35 11.55 -2.78
N ALA A 571 29.38 12.36 -3.05
CA ALA A 571 29.42 13.75 -2.64
C ALA A 571 28.35 14.62 -3.32
N SER A 572 27.79 14.21 -4.46
CA SER A 572 26.76 14.97 -5.17
C SER A 572 25.33 14.76 -4.63
N LEU A 573 25.15 13.83 -3.68
CA LEU A 573 23.84 13.49 -3.16
C LEU A 573 23.21 14.69 -2.41
N GLU A 574 22.09 15.16 -2.95
CA GLU A 574 21.27 16.24 -2.42
C GLU A 574 19.85 15.76 -2.13
N ILE A 575 19.29 16.21 -1.00
CA ILE A 575 17.94 15.91 -0.55
C ILE A 575 17.33 17.25 -0.12
N ALA A 576 16.31 17.70 -0.83
CA ALA A 576 15.76 19.04 -0.64
C ALA A 576 15.30 19.27 0.81
N GLY A 577 15.67 20.42 1.38
CA GLY A 577 15.31 20.79 2.76
C GLY A 577 16.22 20.21 3.84
N MET A 578 17.24 19.42 3.49
CA MET A 578 18.24 18.97 4.45
C MET A 578 19.07 20.13 4.99
N PRO A 579 19.31 20.21 6.32
CA PRO A 579 20.17 21.23 6.88
C PRO A 579 21.65 20.97 6.55
N LEU A 580 22.45 22.03 6.58
CA LEU A 580 23.92 21.93 6.42
C LEU A 580 24.59 21.16 7.56
N SER A 581 23.93 21.09 8.72
CA SER A 581 24.35 20.24 9.84
C SER A 581 23.17 19.78 10.66
N GLY A 582 23.32 18.64 11.32
CA GLY A 582 22.26 18.10 12.17
C GLY A 582 21.96 18.94 13.40
N LEU A 583 22.79 19.96 13.68
CA LEU A 583 22.59 20.92 14.76
C LEU A 583 21.42 21.88 14.48
N LEU A 584 21.21 22.21 13.20
CA LEU A 584 20.31 23.28 12.76
C LEU A 584 18.85 22.88 12.84
N ASP A 585 18.00 23.91 12.97
CA ASP A 585 16.55 23.84 12.82
C ASP A 585 15.87 22.83 13.76
N LYS A 586 16.55 22.54 14.88
CA LYS A 586 16.08 21.72 16.00
C LYS A 586 16.29 22.45 17.32
N THR A 587 15.36 22.27 18.25
CA THR A 587 15.54 22.68 19.65
C THR A 587 16.06 21.49 20.44
N TRP A 588 17.13 21.71 21.21
CA TRP A 588 17.81 20.70 21.99
C TRP A 588 17.63 20.96 23.49
N GLN A 589 17.24 19.94 24.25
CA GLN A 589 17.10 19.98 25.69
C GLN A 589 18.33 19.39 26.37
N TRP A 590 18.94 20.13 27.31
CA TRP A 590 20.13 19.70 28.03
C TRP A 590 19.79 18.60 29.05
N THR A 591 20.42 17.43 28.92
CA THR A 591 20.17 16.27 29.79
C THR A 591 21.28 16.05 30.82
N GLY A 592 22.50 16.53 30.57
CA GLY A 592 23.59 16.41 31.52
C GLY A 592 24.97 16.72 30.97
N GLY A 593 25.98 16.49 31.81
CA GLY A 593 27.38 16.73 31.51
C GLY A 593 28.13 17.30 32.72
N PRO A 594 29.35 17.83 32.54
CA PRO A 594 30.11 18.47 33.61
C PRO A 594 29.36 19.63 34.27
N ALA A 595 29.45 19.74 35.59
CA ALA A 595 28.82 20.82 36.37
C ALA A 595 29.27 22.24 35.96
N GLN A 596 30.47 22.33 35.39
CA GLN A 596 31.08 23.49 34.72
C GLN A 596 32.16 22.96 33.76
N PRO A 597 32.61 23.75 32.76
CA PRO A 597 33.74 23.36 31.91
C PRO A 597 34.99 22.97 32.72
N GLY A 598 35.47 21.74 32.52
CA GLY A 598 36.66 21.20 33.20
C GLY A 598 36.39 20.55 34.56
N SER A 599 35.13 20.49 35.01
CA SER A 599 34.74 19.77 36.21
C SER A 599 34.75 18.25 35.98
N SER A 600 35.17 17.49 36.99
CA SER A 600 34.99 16.04 37.04
C SER A 600 33.62 15.62 37.59
N GLU A 601 32.87 16.56 38.18
CA GLU A 601 31.51 16.34 38.66
C GLU A 601 30.55 16.37 37.46
N ILE A 602 29.81 15.28 37.26
CA ILE A 602 28.79 15.16 36.22
C ILE A 602 27.42 15.37 36.87
N ILE A 603 26.62 16.25 36.26
CA ILE A 603 25.25 16.53 36.65
C ILE A 603 24.28 15.94 35.63
N THR A 604 23.11 15.56 36.12
CA THR A 604 21.95 15.17 35.32
C THR A 604 20.87 16.21 35.53
N ILE A 605 20.22 16.65 34.46
CA ILE A 605 19.21 17.70 34.50
C ILE A 605 17.83 17.06 34.69
N GLU A 606 17.21 17.26 35.85
CA GLU A 606 15.89 16.68 36.17
C GLU A 606 14.75 17.29 35.34
N LYS A 607 14.92 18.52 34.86
CA LYS A 607 13.92 19.25 34.05
C LYS A 607 14.53 19.80 32.76
N PRO A 608 14.90 18.93 31.79
CA PRO A 608 15.55 19.35 30.54
C PRO A 608 14.74 20.38 29.74
N GLN A 609 13.41 20.36 29.84
CA GLN A 609 12.52 21.32 29.19
C GLN A 609 12.74 22.78 29.62
N LEU A 610 13.42 23.01 30.76
CA LEU A 610 13.81 24.34 31.23
C LEU A 610 15.15 24.80 30.65
N TYR A 611 15.92 23.93 30.01
CA TYR A 611 17.26 24.21 29.49
C TYR A 611 17.32 23.85 28.01
N GLN A 612 16.96 24.81 27.17
CA GLN A 612 16.82 24.61 25.73
C GLN A 612 17.82 25.45 24.95
N VAL A 613 18.32 24.91 23.85
CA VAL A 613 19.16 25.62 22.90
C VAL A 613 18.70 25.32 21.47
N THR A 614 18.51 26.36 20.66
CA THR A 614 18.14 26.23 19.24
C THR A 614 19.20 26.92 18.40
N TYR A 615 19.79 26.19 17.46
CA TYR A 615 20.77 26.73 16.51
C TYR A 615 20.06 27.05 15.20
N ARG A 616 20.05 28.33 14.83
CA ARG A 616 19.37 28.82 13.63
C ARG A 616 20.33 28.87 12.45
N SER A 617 19.82 28.64 11.26
CA SER A 617 20.58 28.73 10.00
C SER A 617 21.16 30.12 9.71
N ASP A 618 20.64 31.18 10.35
CA ASP A 618 21.15 32.55 10.23
C ASP A 618 22.40 32.85 11.11
N GLY A 619 22.94 31.84 11.81
CA GLY A 619 24.10 31.99 12.67
C GLY A 619 23.77 32.46 14.09
N THR A 620 22.50 32.43 14.50
CA THR A 620 22.08 32.75 15.88
C THR A 620 21.77 31.50 16.71
N ILE A 621 22.01 31.60 18.03
CA ILE A 621 21.61 30.62 19.03
C ILE A 621 20.55 31.26 19.92
N GLU A 622 19.40 30.62 20.06
CA GLU A 622 18.36 30.98 21.02
C GLU A 622 18.43 30.05 22.23
N ILE A 623 18.44 30.62 23.44
CA ILE A 623 18.67 29.86 24.67
C ILE A 623 17.59 30.16 25.70
N ILE A 624 17.01 29.11 26.27
CA ILE A 624 16.21 29.15 27.49
C ILE A 624 17.04 28.47 28.58
N ALA A 625 17.34 29.20 29.65
CA ALA A 625 18.13 28.72 30.78
C ALA A 625 17.34 28.95 32.08
N ASP A 626 16.45 28.00 32.37
CA ASP A 626 15.47 28.05 33.45
C ASP A 626 14.58 29.30 33.38
N CYS A 627 14.77 30.26 34.29
CA CYS A 627 14.01 31.50 34.32
C CYS A 627 14.59 32.60 33.41
N ASN A 628 15.73 32.33 32.75
CA ASN A 628 16.44 33.27 31.90
C ASN A 628 16.30 32.93 30.41
N GLN A 629 16.40 33.96 29.58
CA GLN A 629 16.53 33.85 28.14
C GLN A 629 17.85 34.51 27.71
N ALA A 630 18.53 33.90 26.76
CA ALA A 630 19.76 34.43 26.19
C ALA A 630 19.80 34.19 24.68
N SER A 631 20.64 34.96 24.00
CA SER A 631 20.99 34.72 22.61
C SER A 631 22.50 34.77 22.45
N MET A 632 23.04 33.96 21.53
CA MET A 632 24.44 34.01 21.11
C MET A 632 24.49 34.06 19.58
N SER A 633 25.64 34.41 19.00
CA SER A 633 25.93 34.07 17.61
C SER A 633 26.90 32.90 17.56
N TYR A 634 26.93 32.18 16.46
CA TYR A 634 27.90 31.10 16.26
C TYR A 634 28.34 31.00 14.82
N GLU A 635 29.55 30.49 14.63
CA GLU A 635 30.09 30.15 13.33
C GLU A 635 30.33 28.65 13.28
N LEU A 636 29.75 27.99 12.27
CA LEU A 636 30.11 26.62 11.88
C LEU A 636 31.31 26.68 10.96
N SER A 637 32.29 25.84 11.24
CA SER A 637 33.42 25.63 10.34
C SER A 637 33.31 24.31 9.56
N GLN A 638 32.35 23.46 9.94
CA GLN A 638 32.10 22.12 9.39
C GLN A 638 30.61 21.81 9.50
N GLY A 639 30.11 20.98 8.57
CA GLY A 639 28.71 20.57 8.45
C GLY A 639 28.51 19.08 8.74
N GLY A 640 27.33 18.56 8.45
CA GLY A 640 26.96 17.17 8.70
C GLY A 640 26.70 16.85 10.18
N LEU A 641 26.93 15.60 10.56
CA LEU A 641 26.72 15.10 11.92
C LEU A 641 27.71 15.64 12.95
N ASN A 642 28.86 16.14 12.52
CA ASN A 642 29.90 16.60 13.44
C ASN A 642 30.70 17.74 12.85
N GLY A 643 31.00 18.71 13.70
CA GLY A 643 31.77 19.86 13.27
C GLY A 643 32.31 20.65 14.42
N SER A 644 33.26 21.53 14.11
CA SER A 644 33.72 22.55 15.03
C SER A 644 32.84 23.79 14.94
N MET A 645 32.55 24.38 16.10
CA MET A 645 31.79 25.62 16.19
C MET A 645 32.41 26.55 17.21
N LEU A 646 32.21 27.84 16.99
CA LEU A 646 32.61 28.89 17.92
C LEU A 646 31.39 29.74 18.26
N ALA A 647 30.94 29.68 19.52
CA ALA A 647 29.89 30.53 20.02
C ALA A 647 30.46 31.87 20.51
N THR A 648 29.73 32.96 20.26
CA THR A 648 30.03 34.30 20.76
C THR A 648 28.86 34.78 21.62
N PRO A 649 29.09 35.10 22.91
CA PRO A 649 28.03 35.55 23.81
C PRO A 649 27.27 36.78 23.30
N GLY A 650 25.95 36.75 23.45
CA GLY A 650 25.07 37.88 23.19
C GLY A 650 24.30 38.33 24.44
N PRO A 651 23.20 39.09 24.28
CA PRO A 651 22.42 39.56 25.41
C PRO A 651 21.75 38.41 26.17
N MET A 652 21.62 38.57 27.49
CA MET A 652 20.89 37.66 28.37
C MET A 652 20.11 38.42 29.44
N THR A 653 18.99 37.86 29.86
CA THR A 653 18.34 38.28 31.11
C THR A 653 19.19 37.79 32.30
N LEU A 654 19.30 38.61 33.34
CA LEU A 654 20.06 38.28 34.55
C LEU A 654 19.12 38.27 35.75
N VAL A 655 18.27 37.26 35.80
CA VAL A 655 17.41 36.96 36.96
C VAL A 655 18.01 35.77 37.69
N GLU A 656 18.14 35.87 39.01
CA GLU A 656 18.55 34.74 39.84
C GLU A 656 17.40 33.73 39.90
N CYS A 657 17.63 32.54 39.33
CA CYS A 657 16.66 31.45 39.37
C CYS A 657 16.70 30.71 40.72
N GLY A 658 15.79 29.75 40.92
CA GLY A 658 15.71 29.00 42.18
C GLY A 658 17.03 28.27 42.55
N PRO A 659 17.18 27.83 43.80
CA PRO A 659 18.44 27.23 44.30
C PRO A 659 18.86 25.93 43.57
N ASP A 660 17.93 25.27 42.89
CA ASP A 660 18.18 24.05 42.11
C ASP A 660 18.48 24.36 40.62
N SER A 661 18.63 25.64 40.27
CA SER A 661 18.88 26.06 38.89
C SER A 661 20.34 25.88 38.50
N HIS A 662 20.55 25.47 37.25
CA HIS A 662 21.85 25.31 36.61
C HIS A 662 22.07 26.33 35.49
N TYR A 663 21.32 27.45 35.46
CA TYR A 663 21.35 28.41 34.34
C TYR A 663 22.76 28.92 34.02
N GLN A 664 23.57 29.22 35.04
CA GLN A 664 24.93 29.72 34.85
C GLN A 664 25.86 28.63 34.27
N ALA A 665 25.72 27.39 34.75
CA ALA A 665 26.47 26.25 34.23
C ALA A 665 26.14 26.00 32.76
N PHE A 666 24.86 26.07 32.42
CA PHE A 666 24.38 25.86 31.07
C PHE A 666 24.98 26.89 30.11
N ILE A 667 24.81 28.19 30.40
CA ILE A 667 25.31 29.30 29.57
C ILE A 667 26.84 29.24 29.42
N ASN A 668 27.57 29.05 30.51
CA ASN A 668 29.04 28.97 30.47
C ASN A 668 29.52 27.79 29.61
N SER A 669 28.81 26.67 29.62
CA SER A 669 29.19 25.49 28.87
C SER A 669 28.86 25.63 27.39
N LEU A 670 27.73 26.28 27.04
CA LEU A 670 27.42 26.63 25.66
C LEU A 670 28.48 27.59 25.07
N GLU A 671 28.89 28.61 25.81
CA GLU A 671 29.96 29.53 25.40
C GLU A 671 31.31 28.80 25.19
N ALA A 672 31.63 27.83 26.05
CA ALA A 672 32.88 27.09 25.99
C ALA A 672 32.92 26.02 24.89
N THR A 673 31.81 25.73 24.22
CA THR A 673 31.72 24.62 23.27
C THR A 673 32.60 24.87 22.04
N GLN A 674 33.35 23.86 21.61
CA GLN A 674 34.25 23.92 20.44
C GLN A 674 33.82 23.02 19.29
N GLY A 675 32.89 22.10 19.54
CA GLY A 675 32.35 21.24 18.50
C GLY A 675 31.09 20.51 18.95
N TYR A 676 30.48 19.82 18.00
CA TYR A 676 29.27 19.06 18.21
C TYR A 676 29.37 17.68 17.54
N ARG A 677 28.56 16.75 18.04
CA ARG A 677 28.26 15.45 17.44
C ARG A 677 26.77 15.20 17.60
N VAL A 678 26.07 15.12 16.50
CA VAL A 678 24.72 14.57 16.43
C VAL A 678 24.88 13.05 16.24
N HIS A 679 24.17 12.29 17.06
CA HIS A 679 24.20 10.84 17.01
C HIS A 679 23.26 10.31 15.91
N PRO A 680 23.49 9.07 15.40
CA PRO A 680 22.59 8.43 14.46
C PRO A 680 21.13 8.47 14.95
N GLY A 681 20.20 8.72 14.03
CA GLY A 681 18.79 8.99 14.32
C GLY A 681 18.48 10.48 14.47
N GLY A 682 19.48 11.31 14.73
CA GLY A 682 19.33 12.77 14.73
C GLY A 682 18.63 13.34 15.97
N ASN A 683 18.41 12.53 17.00
CA ASN A 683 17.63 12.87 18.20
C ASN A 683 18.50 13.11 19.45
N GLU A 684 19.79 12.77 19.40
CA GLU A 684 20.73 13.05 20.49
C GLU A 684 21.90 13.91 20.00
N LEU A 685 22.32 14.84 20.85
CA LEU A 685 23.42 15.76 20.57
C LEU A 685 24.44 15.72 21.72
N SER A 686 25.70 15.74 21.34
CA SER A 686 26.84 15.89 22.23
C SER A 686 27.61 17.16 21.87
N LEU A 687 27.69 18.10 22.81
CA LEU A 687 28.55 19.28 22.68
C LEU A 687 29.88 19.04 23.34
N ILE A 688 30.95 19.26 22.58
CA ILE A 688 32.33 18.97 22.97
C ILE A 688 32.97 20.24 23.53
N LEU A 689 33.36 20.16 24.80
CA LEU A 689 34.10 21.21 25.48
C LEU A 689 35.62 21.09 25.18
N PRO A 690 36.43 22.13 25.45
CA PRO A 690 37.87 22.13 25.20
C PRO A 690 38.59 20.97 25.92
N ALA A 691 39.83 20.64 25.55
CA ALA A 691 40.55 19.48 26.10
C ALA A 691 40.49 19.39 27.65
N GLY A 692 39.95 18.27 28.16
CA GLY A 692 39.71 18.04 29.60
C GLY A 692 38.38 18.59 30.13
N GLY A 693 37.59 19.24 29.27
CA GLY A 693 36.34 19.94 29.59
C GLY A 693 35.12 19.05 29.71
N GLY A 694 35.12 17.86 29.09
CA GLY A 694 34.01 16.91 29.06
C GLY A 694 33.04 17.08 27.89
N ILE A 695 31.89 16.42 27.96
CA ILE A 695 30.83 16.43 26.93
C ILE A 695 29.52 16.80 27.61
N LEU A 696 28.77 17.74 27.02
CA LEU A 696 27.37 17.99 27.39
C LEU A 696 26.47 17.12 26.51
N THR A 697 25.43 16.53 27.09
CA THR A 697 24.47 15.68 26.37
C THR A 697 23.12 16.37 26.27
N PHE A 698 22.45 16.16 25.13
CA PHE A 698 21.18 16.77 24.79
C PHE A 698 20.30 15.78 24.05
N VAL A 699 18.99 16.00 24.13
CA VAL A 699 17.98 15.32 23.31
C VAL A 699 17.18 16.36 22.51
N ALA A 700 16.77 16.02 21.30
CA ALA A 700 15.91 16.88 20.50
C ALA A 700 14.52 17.00 21.14
N VAL A 701 13.89 18.16 20.99
CA VAL A 701 12.45 18.31 21.25
C VAL A 701 11.70 17.58 20.12
N PRO A 702 10.79 16.64 20.44
CA PRO A 702 10.00 15.91 19.45
C PRO A 702 9.15 16.80 18.54
#